data_AF-A0A9W2YWP3-F1
#
_entry.id   AF-A0A9W2YWP3-F1
#
_cell.length_a   1.000
_cell.length_b   1.000
_cell.length_c   1.000
_cell.angle_alpha   90.00
_cell.angle_beta   90.00
_cell.angle_gamma   90.00
#
_symmetry.space_group_name_H-M   'P 1'
#
loop_
_entity.id
_entity.type
_entity.pdbx_description
1 polymer ?
#
loop_
_entity_poly.entity_id
_entity_poly.type
_entity_poly.pdbx_seq_one_letter_code
_entity_poly.pdbx_strand_id
1 'polypeptide(L)'
;MRKLMFLISIIWIMLQNEEWCINQVSAAGCGLGKEFRNSYCYDCYKDYYKDTEGNTDCIKCPRHKQTSISGATSVSDCNVVRCDKGAEYVNQTCIDCQVGFYKVTDGKFYCAKCPADYITLGTGSTSGNDCNILYCGPGYEKKDDKCSECDFGSYKIDQGNSPCKKCPEDKTTPGKGSKSMSSCSLKICDAGYHTIDSISCTLCEKGTYKYKSGGDQCSPCPKNTTNLSVGSISLESCNTTFCEPGFYSPDTIVCSICPNGTYKGVAGNMPCTPCPGNTTTPSFGSTNIAQCSLIHCEKGLFLRDNISCSVCLNGTYKDFTGNQQCIKCPMNTTTREVGGTDIKDCSLECPKICIPNDPCKYTGTSSCVCPSGYYGQECSKRCSPGCLDDPCHRINGTCQCKEGYYGDKCLKTGILDKNNKWSSHCKSNCSEEKRFTSDQCSMGWFGEFCQYKDLGVDAIMDNTVLNDNNDSTCVKQNNVTVHWQKELQAITWIRLVLTSNDDISEITIQFNDEEISGPSLFCDPSDFKYRKYGNTSIDFHCEYSYFHDLVHISWQSDSSICSVYISGERNMATTARKVRWKNIGKRWTPIETLNDGYYGSDGCLIMNSSIALEFNFWNDIFSSQIILFTDFPREDGHGTFSVLLMGAREDLVFNISTSRKDVFVQKAIFGAAYSFRSVNIRVLSGTLHLCEVEIYGDCEKPYYGPICLHICYLTCRNQVCTYEGECFNCVPGRSGPYCETRDYNYSEYVSIAAAPTTVLYMSSQDEEYSFETIHLGMLLQMVLLICIIFIANKCYSVHSNQEVSMEDISNE
;
A
#
# COMPACT_ATOMS: atom_id res chain seq x y z
N MET A 1 -5.51 -4.50 69.30
CA MET A 1 -5.85 -5.67 70.15
C MET A 1 -7.11 -6.44 69.71
N ARG A 2 -8.28 -5.83 69.50
CA ARG A 2 -9.50 -6.57 69.06
C ARG A 2 -9.38 -7.30 67.71
N LYS A 3 -8.69 -6.73 66.72
CA LYS A 3 -8.42 -7.39 65.42
C LYS A 3 -7.39 -8.52 65.52
N LEU A 4 -6.43 -8.42 66.44
CA LEU A 4 -5.41 -9.46 66.68
C LEU A 4 -6.03 -10.69 67.36
N MET A 5 -6.94 -10.48 68.31
CA MET A 5 -7.69 -11.55 68.97
C MET A 5 -8.65 -12.28 68.01
N PHE A 6 -9.15 -11.60 66.97
CA PHE A 6 -10.01 -12.19 65.93
C PHE A 6 -9.21 -13.07 64.95
N LEU A 7 -7.99 -12.66 64.61
CA LEU A 7 -7.08 -13.48 63.79
C LEU A 7 -6.57 -14.73 64.53
N ILE A 8 -6.27 -14.61 65.82
CA ILE A 8 -5.85 -15.76 66.65
C ILE A 8 -6.97 -16.79 66.80
N SER A 9 -8.23 -16.36 66.84
CA SER A 9 -9.38 -17.28 66.91
C SER A 9 -9.67 -18.00 65.59
N ILE A 10 -9.44 -17.37 64.43
CA ILE A 10 -9.55 -18.03 63.12
C ILE A 10 -8.43 -19.08 62.93
N ILE A 11 -7.21 -18.77 63.38
CA ILE A 11 -6.07 -19.70 63.31
C ILE A 11 -6.27 -20.91 64.24
N TRP A 12 -6.91 -20.71 65.40
CA TRP A 12 -7.25 -21.80 66.33
C TRP A 12 -8.34 -22.74 65.77
N ILE A 13 -9.26 -22.22 64.96
CA ILE A 13 -10.30 -23.00 64.26
C ILE A 13 -9.72 -23.83 63.12
N MET A 14 -8.72 -23.32 62.39
CA MET A 14 -8.06 -24.08 61.31
C MET A 14 -7.14 -25.20 61.83
N LEU A 15 -6.72 -25.17 63.10
CA LEU A 15 -5.82 -26.17 63.71
C LEU A 15 -6.56 -27.41 64.27
N GLN A 16 -7.89 -27.49 64.19
CA GLN A 16 -8.69 -28.62 64.71
C GLN A 16 -9.24 -29.61 63.65
N ASN A 17 -8.96 -29.43 62.35
CA ASN A 17 -9.41 -30.36 61.30
C ASN A 17 -8.26 -31.30 60.84
N GLU A 18 -8.43 -32.62 61.03
CA GLU A 18 -7.43 -33.67 60.71
C GLU A 18 -7.52 -34.27 59.28
N GLU A 19 -8.03 -33.54 58.26
CA GLU A 19 -8.21 -34.09 56.89
C GLU A 19 -7.22 -33.56 55.83
N TRP A 20 -5.94 -33.36 56.14
CA TRP A 20 -4.96 -32.78 55.19
C TRP A 20 -3.78 -33.68 54.83
N CYS A 21 -3.94 -35.00 54.88
CA CYS A 21 -2.93 -35.97 54.42
C CYS A 21 -3.53 -37.25 53.85
N ILE A 22 -4.35 -37.18 52.79
CA ILE A 22 -4.64 -38.35 51.95
C ILE A 22 -4.77 -37.89 50.49
N ASN A 23 -3.92 -38.42 49.61
CA ASN A 23 -4.30 -38.85 48.27
C ASN A 23 -3.25 -39.81 47.73
N GLN A 24 -3.48 -41.11 47.95
CA GLN A 24 -3.05 -42.10 46.97
C GLN A 24 -4.12 -42.14 45.87
N VAL A 25 -3.75 -41.80 44.64
CA VAL A 25 -4.48 -42.28 43.46
C VAL A 25 -3.77 -43.52 42.99
N SER A 26 -4.33 -44.66 43.43
CA SER A 26 -4.13 -45.98 42.85
C SER A 26 -4.35 -45.97 41.33
N ALA A 27 -3.68 -46.89 40.63
CA ALA A 27 -3.75 -47.15 39.20
C ALA A 27 -5.16 -47.10 38.57
N ALA A 28 -5.63 -45.91 38.22
CA ALA A 28 -6.76 -45.68 37.35
C ALA A 28 -6.21 -45.18 36.01
N GLY A 29 -6.33 -45.99 34.95
CA GLY A 29 -5.94 -45.58 33.61
C GLY A 29 -6.69 -44.33 33.17
N CYS A 30 -6.13 -43.58 32.23
CA CYS A 30 -6.81 -42.42 31.68
C CYS A 30 -8.12 -42.83 30.99
N GLY A 31 -9.19 -42.07 31.26
CA GLY A 31 -10.49 -42.26 30.62
C GLY A 31 -10.43 -42.00 29.10
N LEU A 32 -11.55 -42.29 28.42
CA LEU A 32 -11.69 -42.08 26.98
C LEU A 32 -11.27 -40.67 26.56
N GLY A 33 -10.70 -40.56 25.36
CA GLY A 33 -10.22 -39.30 24.81
C GLY A 33 -8.98 -38.72 25.51
N LYS A 34 -8.33 -39.43 26.44
CA LYS A 34 -7.15 -38.92 27.14
C LYS A 34 -5.95 -39.85 27.03
N GLU A 35 -4.78 -39.30 26.75
CA GLU A 35 -3.49 -40.00 26.82
C GLU A 35 -2.80 -39.77 28.17
N PHE A 36 -2.00 -40.73 28.61
CA PHE A 36 -1.24 -40.63 29.85
C PHE A 36 0.17 -40.13 29.55
N ARG A 37 0.55 -38.98 30.14
CA ARG A 37 1.89 -38.42 29.98
C ARG A 37 2.31 -37.74 31.29
N ASN A 38 3.57 -37.88 31.70
CA ASN A 38 4.12 -37.21 32.90
C ASN A 38 3.27 -37.36 34.18
N SER A 39 2.71 -38.54 34.45
CA SER A 39 1.84 -38.80 35.61
C SER A 39 0.50 -38.05 35.63
N TYR A 40 0.08 -37.50 34.49
CA TYR A 40 -1.22 -36.84 34.29
C TYR A 40 -1.91 -37.34 33.02
N CYS A 41 -3.24 -37.22 32.97
CA CYS A 41 -4.03 -37.50 31.78
C CYS A 41 -4.26 -36.22 30.98
N TYR A 42 -3.82 -36.19 29.72
CA TYR A 42 -4.03 -35.09 28.80
C TYR A 42 -5.07 -35.46 27.76
N ASP A 43 -5.92 -34.51 27.39
CA ASP A 43 -6.91 -34.72 26.34
C ASP A 43 -6.21 -34.89 24.99
N CYS A 44 -6.67 -35.84 24.17
CA CYS A 44 -6.17 -36.02 22.82
C CYS A 44 -6.28 -34.72 22.04
N TYR A 45 -5.16 -34.28 21.46
CA TYR A 45 -5.12 -33.06 20.66
C TYR A 45 -6.02 -33.19 19.42
N LYS A 46 -6.44 -32.06 18.85
CA LYS A 46 -7.24 -32.03 17.61
C LYS A 46 -6.51 -32.83 16.51
N ASP A 47 -7.28 -33.52 15.66
CA ASP A 47 -6.83 -34.53 14.67
C ASP A 47 -6.61 -35.94 15.24
N TYR A 48 -6.78 -36.13 16.55
CA TYR A 48 -6.64 -37.42 17.22
C TYR A 48 -7.86 -37.74 18.11
N TYR A 49 -8.16 -39.03 18.29
CA TYR A 49 -9.22 -39.55 19.15
C TYR A 49 -8.74 -40.76 19.95
N LYS A 50 -9.46 -41.14 21.00
CA LYS A 50 -9.17 -42.38 21.76
C LYS A 50 -10.44 -43.01 22.31
N ASP A 51 -10.71 -44.23 21.85
CA ASP A 51 -11.94 -45.00 22.09
C ASP A 51 -11.78 -46.13 23.11
N THR A 52 -10.60 -46.26 23.72
CA THR A 52 -10.31 -47.24 24.78
C THR A 52 -9.73 -46.57 26.02
N GLU A 53 -10.17 -46.99 27.20
CA GLU A 53 -9.59 -46.55 28.48
C GLU A 53 -8.19 -47.16 28.70
N GLY A 54 -7.32 -46.45 29.41
CA GLY A 54 -5.95 -46.89 29.71
C GLY A 54 -4.88 -45.86 29.34
N ASN A 55 -3.61 -46.27 29.37
CA ASN A 55 -2.46 -45.37 29.23
C ASN A 55 -1.84 -45.37 27.81
N THR A 56 -2.60 -45.74 26.78
CA THR A 56 -2.14 -45.74 25.38
C THR A 56 -2.21 -44.36 24.72
N ASP A 57 -1.46 -44.17 23.63
CA ASP A 57 -1.46 -42.93 22.86
C ASP A 57 -2.77 -42.70 22.10
N CYS A 58 -3.05 -41.44 21.74
CA CYS A 58 -4.19 -41.09 20.91
C CYS A 58 -4.03 -41.55 19.44
N ILE A 59 -5.14 -41.93 18.81
CA ILE A 59 -5.21 -42.45 17.45
C ILE A 59 -5.49 -41.31 16.46
N LYS A 60 -4.67 -41.19 15.40
CA LYS A 60 -4.87 -40.17 14.36
C LYS A 60 -6.13 -40.43 13.54
N CYS A 61 -6.86 -39.38 13.20
CA CYS A 61 -8.03 -39.46 12.35
C CYS A 61 -7.71 -40.01 10.94
N PRO A 62 -8.69 -40.65 10.26
CA PRO A 62 -8.55 -41.14 8.89
C PRO A 62 -8.23 -40.01 7.90
N ARG A 63 -7.60 -40.35 6.76
CA ARG A 63 -7.17 -39.38 5.73
C ARG A 63 -8.31 -38.41 5.36
N HIS A 64 -7.95 -37.13 5.31
CA HIS A 64 -8.85 -35.99 5.06
C HIS A 64 -9.92 -35.70 6.12
N LYS A 65 -9.79 -36.27 7.32
CA LYS A 65 -10.70 -36.05 8.46
C LYS A 65 -9.92 -35.64 9.70
N GLN A 66 -10.52 -34.80 10.53
CA GLN A 66 -9.98 -34.39 11.84
C GLN A 66 -11.12 -34.25 12.86
N THR A 67 -10.78 -34.19 14.15
CA THR A 67 -11.70 -33.88 15.24
C THR A 67 -11.88 -32.36 15.42
N SER A 68 -13.08 -31.90 15.78
CA SER A 68 -13.36 -30.49 16.07
C SER A 68 -12.94 -30.06 17.49
N ILE A 69 -12.84 -31.04 18.39
CA ILE A 69 -12.58 -30.86 19.82
C ILE A 69 -11.33 -31.65 20.24
N SER A 70 -10.65 -31.17 21.28
CA SER A 70 -9.69 -31.97 22.04
C SER A 70 -10.45 -32.96 22.94
N GLY A 71 -9.88 -34.13 23.18
CA GLY A 71 -10.49 -35.15 24.02
C GLY A 71 -11.50 -36.06 23.31
N ALA A 72 -11.44 -36.14 21.97
CA ALA A 72 -12.36 -36.94 21.18
C ALA A 72 -12.31 -38.43 21.56
N THR A 73 -13.49 -39.05 21.68
CA THR A 73 -13.63 -40.39 22.29
C THR A 73 -13.93 -41.48 21.27
N SER A 74 -14.15 -41.13 20.00
CA SER A 74 -14.50 -42.09 18.97
C SER A 74 -14.03 -41.64 17.59
N VAL A 75 -13.80 -42.59 16.68
CA VAL A 75 -13.51 -42.32 15.26
C VAL A 75 -14.64 -41.55 14.57
N SER A 76 -15.87 -41.64 15.07
CA SER A 76 -17.01 -40.86 14.59
C SER A 76 -16.83 -39.35 14.81
N ASP A 77 -16.00 -38.97 15.78
CA ASP A 77 -15.69 -37.57 16.09
C ASP A 77 -14.72 -36.96 15.06
N CYS A 78 -14.08 -37.81 14.23
CA CYS A 78 -13.34 -37.40 13.04
C CYS A 78 -14.31 -37.03 11.90
N ASN A 79 -15.18 -36.05 12.13
CA ASN A 79 -16.25 -35.65 11.21
C ASN A 79 -15.95 -34.35 10.45
N VAL A 80 -14.84 -33.67 10.77
CA VAL A 80 -14.44 -32.44 10.09
C VAL A 80 -13.56 -32.78 8.89
N VAL A 81 -14.01 -32.42 7.69
CA VAL A 81 -13.22 -32.61 6.46
C VAL A 81 -12.10 -31.57 6.39
N ARG A 82 -10.85 -32.03 6.23
CA ARG A 82 -9.63 -31.22 6.03
C ARG A 82 -8.80 -31.85 4.92
N CYS A 83 -8.67 -31.20 3.78
CA CYS A 83 -7.84 -31.74 2.70
C CYS A 83 -6.36 -31.52 3.01
N ASP A 84 -5.58 -32.59 2.98
CA ASP A 84 -4.13 -32.53 3.19
C ASP A 84 -3.46 -31.76 2.04
N LYS A 85 -2.20 -31.37 2.22
CA LYS A 85 -1.36 -30.84 1.14
C LYS A 85 -1.47 -31.73 -0.11
N GLY A 86 -1.51 -31.10 -1.28
CA GLY A 86 -1.73 -31.78 -2.55
C GLY A 86 -3.20 -32.14 -2.85
N ALA A 87 -4.18 -31.82 -1.99
CA ALA A 87 -5.59 -32.07 -2.28
C ALA A 87 -6.47 -30.84 -2.08
N GLU A 88 -7.40 -30.57 -3.00
CA GLU A 88 -8.40 -29.50 -2.91
C GLU A 88 -9.79 -30.01 -2.57
N TYR A 89 -10.62 -29.12 -2.06
CA TYR A 89 -11.98 -29.44 -1.65
C TYR A 89 -12.97 -29.19 -2.80
N VAL A 90 -13.52 -30.26 -3.38
CA VAL A 90 -14.48 -30.19 -4.50
C VAL A 90 -15.68 -31.10 -4.21
N ASN A 91 -16.90 -30.55 -4.30
CA ASN A 91 -18.17 -31.27 -4.10
C ASN A 91 -18.23 -32.11 -2.81
N GLN A 92 -17.84 -31.52 -1.66
CA GLN A 92 -17.83 -32.17 -0.35
C GLN A 92 -16.82 -33.31 -0.16
N THR A 93 -15.89 -33.47 -1.11
CA THR A 93 -14.82 -34.46 -1.06
C THR A 93 -13.47 -33.81 -1.34
N CYS A 94 -12.40 -34.35 -0.75
CA CYS A 94 -11.04 -33.93 -1.10
C CYS A 94 -10.58 -34.69 -2.34
N ILE A 95 -10.19 -33.96 -3.38
CA ILE A 95 -9.62 -34.50 -4.61
C ILE A 95 -8.17 -34.05 -4.73
N ASP A 96 -7.29 -34.94 -5.19
CA ASP A 96 -5.88 -34.58 -5.39
C ASP A 96 -5.75 -33.52 -6.49
N CYS A 97 -4.83 -32.57 -6.32
CA CYS A 97 -4.53 -31.51 -7.28
C CYS A 97 -4.26 -32.11 -8.66
N GLN A 98 -4.97 -31.65 -9.69
CA GLN A 98 -4.79 -32.17 -11.04
C GLN A 98 -3.44 -31.73 -11.64
N VAL A 99 -3.00 -32.41 -12.70
CA VAL A 99 -1.74 -32.09 -13.40
C VAL A 99 -1.73 -30.63 -13.83
N GLY A 100 -0.61 -29.94 -13.55
CA GLY A 100 -0.47 -28.50 -13.77
C GLY A 100 -0.92 -27.63 -12.59
N PHE A 101 -1.27 -28.25 -11.46
CA PHE A 101 -1.62 -27.58 -10.21
C PHE A 101 -0.93 -28.23 -9.00
N TYR A 102 -0.68 -27.46 -7.94
CA TYR A 102 -0.02 -27.90 -6.70
C TYR A 102 -0.61 -27.27 -5.44
N LYS A 103 -0.37 -27.85 -4.27
CA LYS A 103 -0.79 -27.29 -2.97
C LYS A 103 0.17 -27.66 -1.83
N VAL A 104 0.76 -26.65 -1.21
CA VAL A 104 1.84 -26.79 -0.19
C VAL A 104 1.34 -26.89 1.26
N THR A 105 0.10 -26.50 1.54
CA THR A 105 -0.48 -26.43 2.89
C THR A 105 -1.74 -27.28 3.02
N ASP A 106 -2.05 -27.75 4.23
CA ASP A 106 -3.30 -28.44 4.53
C ASP A 106 -4.46 -27.44 4.69
N GLY A 107 -5.71 -27.88 4.48
CA GLY A 107 -6.92 -27.09 4.70
C GLY A 107 -7.89 -27.08 3.51
N LYS A 108 -8.94 -26.25 3.59
CA LYS A 108 -10.03 -26.18 2.59
C LYS A 108 -9.74 -25.19 1.43
N PHE A 109 -8.52 -25.19 0.91
CA PHE A 109 -8.08 -24.33 -0.21
C PHE A 109 -8.05 -25.07 -1.57
N TYR A 110 -8.10 -24.31 -2.67
CA TYR A 110 -7.93 -24.78 -4.05
C TYR A 110 -6.45 -25.01 -4.41
N CYS A 111 -6.19 -25.81 -5.43
CA CYS A 111 -4.84 -26.03 -5.93
C CYS A 111 -4.34 -24.84 -6.78
N ALA A 112 -3.10 -24.43 -6.59
CA ALA A 112 -2.46 -23.33 -7.31
C ALA A 112 -1.96 -23.79 -8.70
N LYS A 113 -2.14 -22.98 -9.74
CA LYS A 113 -1.74 -23.31 -11.12
C LYS A 113 -0.22 -23.12 -11.32
N CYS A 114 0.40 -23.99 -12.10
CA CYS A 114 1.80 -23.86 -12.51
C CYS A 114 2.06 -22.61 -13.41
N PRO A 115 3.30 -22.09 -13.44
CA PRO A 115 3.74 -21.05 -14.37
C PRO A 115 3.53 -21.41 -15.85
N ALA A 116 3.46 -20.41 -16.73
CA ALA A 116 3.22 -20.61 -18.17
C ALA A 116 4.24 -21.59 -18.80
N ASP A 117 3.74 -22.49 -19.64
CA ASP A 117 4.47 -23.58 -20.29
C ASP A 117 5.03 -24.68 -19.36
N TYR A 118 4.64 -24.72 -18.08
CA TYR A 118 5.05 -25.79 -17.15
C TYR A 118 3.86 -26.52 -16.50
N ILE A 119 4.02 -27.82 -16.27
CA ILE A 119 3.07 -28.69 -15.56
C ILE A 119 3.78 -29.55 -14.51
N THR A 120 3.00 -30.20 -13.65
CA THR A 120 3.47 -31.21 -12.69
C THR A 120 3.55 -32.61 -13.31
N LEU A 121 4.34 -33.52 -12.71
CA LEU A 121 4.47 -34.92 -13.18
C LEU A 121 3.18 -35.73 -13.05
N GLY A 122 2.40 -35.47 -12.01
CA GLY A 122 1.19 -36.21 -11.69
C GLY A 122 0.24 -35.39 -10.83
N THR A 123 -0.83 -36.03 -10.41
CA THR A 123 -1.79 -35.44 -9.48
C THR A 123 -1.25 -35.43 -8.05
N GLY A 124 -1.80 -34.59 -7.18
CA GLY A 124 -1.44 -34.57 -5.76
C GLY A 124 -0.18 -33.77 -5.43
N SER A 125 0.27 -32.90 -6.34
CA SER A 125 1.52 -32.16 -6.16
C SER A 125 1.51 -31.31 -4.90
N THR A 126 2.58 -31.45 -4.09
CA THR A 126 2.70 -30.78 -2.79
C THR A 126 3.69 -29.61 -2.80
N SER A 127 4.31 -29.31 -3.94
CA SER A 127 5.33 -28.28 -4.06
C SER A 127 5.23 -27.52 -5.38
N GLY A 128 5.45 -26.21 -5.35
CA GLY A 128 5.57 -25.40 -6.57
C GLY A 128 6.78 -25.79 -7.43
N ASN A 129 7.81 -26.39 -6.81
CA ASN A 129 8.98 -26.89 -7.53
C ASN A 129 8.67 -28.12 -8.40
N ASP A 130 7.52 -28.75 -8.20
CA ASP A 130 7.07 -29.88 -9.01
C ASP A 130 6.54 -29.40 -10.38
N CYS A 131 6.35 -28.09 -10.58
CA CYS A 131 6.02 -27.46 -11.87
C CYS A 131 7.26 -27.33 -12.78
N ASN A 132 7.88 -28.45 -13.15
CA ASN A 132 9.16 -28.48 -13.86
C ASN A 132 9.11 -29.20 -15.21
N ILE A 133 7.92 -29.60 -15.68
CA ILE A 133 7.74 -30.28 -16.96
C ILE A 133 7.26 -29.28 -18.01
N LEU A 134 8.08 -29.02 -19.02
CA LEU A 134 7.72 -28.17 -20.16
C LEU A 134 6.50 -28.76 -20.90
N TYR A 135 5.50 -27.92 -21.22
CA TYR A 135 4.28 -28.32 -21.90
C TYR A 135 3.73 -27.20 -22.81
N CYS A 136 4.05 -27.26 -24.11
CA CYS A 136 3.73 -26.19 -25.05
C CYS A 136 2.25 -26.12 -25.46
N GLY A 137 1.68 -24.92 -25.46
CA GLY A 137 0.29 -24.66 -25.87
C GLY A 137 -0.02 -24.85 -27.37
N PRO A 138 -1.27 -24.61 -27.81
CA PRO A 138 -1.66 -24.69 -29.21
C PRO A 138 -0.94 -23.65 -30.07
N GLY A 139 -0.48 -24.04 -31.26
CA GLY A 139 0.33 -23.21 -32.15
C GLY A 139 1.83 -23.18 -31.83
N TYR A 140 2.28 -23.91 -30.80
CA TYR A 140 3.68 -23.98 -30.36
C TYR A 140 4.18 -25.42 -30.27
N GLU A 141 5.39 -25.68 -30.76
CA GLU A 141 6.12 -26.95 -30.63
C GLU A 141 7.32 -26.80 -29.69
N LYS A 142 7.81 -27.93 -29.17
CA LYS A 142 9.05 -27.94 -28.38
C LYS A 142 10.25 -27.91 -29.33
N LYS A 143 11.08 -26.87 -29.20
CA LYS A 143 12.34 -26.70 -29.93
C LYS A 143 13.40 -26.16 -28.97
N ASP A 144 14.54 -26.85 -28.88
CA ASP A 144 15.66 -26.48 -28.00
C ASP A 144 15.25 -26.24 -26.53
N ASP A 145 14.45 -27.17 -25.96
CA ASP A 145 13.90 -27.09 -24.60
C ASP A 145 13.07 -25.81 -24.30
N LYS A 146 12.53 -25.18 -25.34
CA LYS A 146 11.61 -24.05 -25.25
C LYS A 146 10.41 -24.25 -26.17
N CYS A 147 9.31 -23.55 -25.92
CA CYS A 147 8.19 -23.50 -26.84
C CYS A 147 8.43 -22.46 -27.94
N SER A 148 8.35 -22.88 -29.21
CA SER A 148 8.48 -22.03 -30.40
C SER A 148 7.23 -22.11 -31.26
N GLU A 149 6.82 -20.99 -31.86
CA GLU A 149 5.66 -20.94 -32.76
C GLU A 149 5.83 -21.85 -33.99
N CYS A 150 4.73 -22.47 -34.44
CA CYS A 150 4.71 -23.22 -35.68
C CYS A 150 5.11 -22.32 -36.87
N ASP A 151 6.09 -22.73 -37.66
CA ASP A 151 6.47 -22.02 -38.88
C ASP A 151 5.36 -22.07 -39.96
N PHE A 152 5.53 -21.27 -41.03
CA PHE A 152 4.60 -21.25 -42.17
C PHE A 152 4.34 -22.65 -42.74
N GLY A 153 3.08 -22.89 -43.13
CA GLY A 153 2.67 -24.17 -43.69
C GLY A 153 2.53 -25.28 -42.64
N SER A 154 2.54 -24.94 -41.35
CA SER A 154 2.29 -25.87 -40.25
C SER A 154 1.35 -25.28 -39.20
N TYR A 155 0.61 -26.15 -38.51
CA TYR A 155 -0.35 -25.78 -37.48
C TYR A 155 -0.35 -26.77 -36.32
N LYS A 156 -0.82 -26.35 -35.14
CA LYS A 156 -0.99 -27.24 -33.99
C LYS A 156 -2.23 -26.86 -33.18
N ILE A 157 -3.19 -27.78 -33.15
CA ILE A 157 -4.47 -27.63 -32.41
C ILE A 157 -4.28 -28.04 -30.95
N ASP A 158 -3.58 -29.15 -30.74
CA ASP A 158 -3.50 -29.81 -29.45
C ASP A 158 -2.39 -29.21 -28.57
N GLN A 159 -2.55 -29.32 -27.26
CA GLN A 159 -1.51 -28.97 -26.28
C GLN A 159 -0.46 -30.09 -26.17
N GLY A 160 0.74 -29.75 -25.71
CA GLY A 160 1.87 -30.67 -25.50
C GLY A 160 3.07 -30.42 -26.40
N ASN A 161 4.14 -31.20 -26.20
CA ASN A 161 5.46 -30.99 -26.82
C ASN A 161 5.61 -31.56 -28.23
N SER A 162 4.52 -32.08 -28.81
CA SER A 162 4.53 -32.65 -30.15
C SER A 162 4.88 -31.59 -31.21
N PRO A 163 5.56 -32.00 -32.30
CA PRO A 163 5.86 -31.10 -33.41
C PRO A 163 4.59 -30.60 -34.11
N CYS A 164 4.68 -29.47 -34.78
CA CYS A 164 3.58 -28.90 -35.56
C CYS A 164 3.23 -29.80 -36.75
N LYS A 165 1.93 -29.91 -37.06
CA LYS A 165 1.41 -30.68 -38.20
C LYS A 165 1.55 -29.85 -39.48
N LYS A 166 2.11 -30.43 -40.53
CA LYS A 166 2.21 -29.78 -41.85
C LYS A 166 0.83 -29.64 -42.50
N CYS A 167 0.65 -28.58 -43.29
CA CYS A 167 -0.51 -28.41 -44.14
C CYS A 167 -0.57 -29.49 -45.25
N PRO A 168 -1.76 -29.78 -45.81
CA PRO A 168 -1.93 -30.65 -46.98
C PRO A 168 -1.12 -30.16 -48.19
N GLU A 169 -0.82 -31.08 -49.13
CA GLU A 169 -0.06 -30.77 -50.35
C GLU A 169 -0.65 -29.55 -51.09
N ASP A 170 0.26 -28.71 -51.61
CA ASP A 170 -0.02 -27.44 -52.30
C ASP A 170 -0.68 -26.32 -51.47
N LYS A 171 -0.85 -26.48 -50.15
CA LYS A 171 -1.41 -25.45 -49.27
C LYS A 171 -0.47 -24.98 -48.17
N THR A 172 -0.59 -23.71 -47.77
CA THR A 172 0.15 -23.09 -46.67
C THR A 172 -0.75 -22.23 -45.77
N THR A 173 -0.20 -21.81 -44.62
CA THR A 173 -0.85 -20.90 -43.66
C THR A 173 -0.61 -19.42 -44.01
N PRO A 174 -1.51 -18.49 -43.62
CA PRO A 174 -1.30 -17.04 -43.75
C PRO A 174 -0.12 -16.49 -42.93
N GLY A 175 0.28 -17.21 -41.87
CA GLY A 175 1.26 -16.76 -40.89
C GLY A 175 1.79 -17.90 -40.01
N LYS A 176 2.77 -17.56 -39.16
CA LYS A 176 3.29 -18.44 -38.10
C LYS A 176 2.28 -18.62 -36.96
N GLY A 177 2.50 -19.61 -36.09
CA GLY A 177 1.70 -19.87 -34.89
C GLY A 177 0.27 -20.33 -35.16
N SER A 178 0.00 -20.91 -36.34
CA SER A 178 -1.36 -21.30 -36.74
C SER A 178 -1.92 -22.40 -35.83
N LYS A 179 -3.15 -22.20 -35.34
CA LYS A 179 -3.80 -23.06 -34.33
C LYS A 179 -4.79 -24.07 -34.92
N SER A 180 -5.05 -24.05 -36.23
CA SER A 180 -6.04 -24.93 -36.86
C SER A 180 -5.69 -25.30 -38.29
N MET A 181 -6.24 -26.44 -38.74
CA MET A 181 -6.13 -26.92 -40.13
C MET A 181 -6.80 -25.97 -41.13
N SER A 182 -7.85 -25.25 -40.72
CA SER A 182 -8.55 -24.30 -41.58
C SER A 182 -7.66 -23.14 -42.05
N SER A 183 -6.56 -22.87 -41.33
CA SER A 183 -5.55 -21.91 -41.75
C SER A 183 -4.76 -22.39 -42.98
N CYS A 184 -4.76 -23.67 -43.32
CA CYS A 184 -4.13 -24.19 -44.53
C CYS A 184 -5.00 -23.93 -45.77
N SER A 185 -5.18 -22.66 -46.13
CA SER A 185 -6.12 -22.22 -47.17
C SER A 185 -5.45 -21.60 -48.41
N LEU A 186 -4.17 -21.22 -48.34
CA LEU A 186 -3.47 -20.53 -49.42
C LEU A 186 -2.71 -21.51 -50.31
N LYS A 187 -2.81 -21.36 -51.64
CA LYS A 187 -1.97 -22.12 -52.59
C LYS A 187 -0.49 -21.75 -52.46
N ILE A 188 0.41 -22.72 -52.57
CA ILE A 188 1.86 -22.47 -52.65
C ILE A 188 2.20 -22.00 -54.08
N CYS A 189 2.79 -20.80 -54.19
CA CYS A 189 3.32 -20.27 -55.45
C CYS A 189 4.85 -20.29 -55.44
N ASP A 190 5.48 -20.52 -56.58
CA ASP A 190 6.93 -20.49 -56.72
C ASP A 190 7.52 -19.09 -56.48
N ALA A 191 8.83 -19.02 -56.25
CA ALA A 191 9.55 -17.75 -56.17
C ALA A 191 9.26 -16.88 -57.41
N GLY A 192 9.06 -15.58 -57.19
CA GLY A 192 8.65 -14.62 -58.23
C GLY A 192 7.14 -14.55 -58.48
N TYR A 193 6.33 -15.36 -57.78
CA TYR A 193 4.87 -15.39 -57.91
C TYR A 193 4.14 -15.26 -56.56
N HIS A 194 3.03 -14.52 -56.52
CA HIS A 194 2.16 -14.44 -55.34
C HIS A 194 0.77 -14.99 -55.60
N THR A 195 0.03 -15.33 -54.54
CA THR A 195 -1.34 -15.82 -54.68
C THR A 195 -2.30 -14.66 -54.91
N ILE A 196 -3.25 -14.87 -55.81
CA ILE A 196 -4.45 -14.05 -55.97
C ILE A 196 -5.66 -14.96 -55.80
N ASP A 197 -6.67 -14.47 -55.08
CA ASP A 197 -7.93 -15.18 -54.77
C ASP A 197 -7.76 -16.56 -54.13
N SER A 198 -6.69 -16.77 -53.37
CA SER A 198 -6.34 -18.02 -52.66
C SER A 198 -6.11 -19.27 -53.54
N ILE A 199 -6.23 -19.18 -54.88
CA ILE A 199 -6.25 -20.35 -55.78
C ILE A 199 -5.30 -20.21 -56.99
N SER A 200 -4.86 -18.98 -57.35
CA SER A 200 -4.02 -18.72 -58.54
C SER A 200 -2.71 -18.01 -58.21
N CYS A 201 -1.67 -18.21 -59.02
CA CYS A 201 -0.34 -17.62 -58.85
C CYS A 201 -0.03 -16.62 -59.98
N THR A 202 0.37 -15.40 -59.64
CA THR A 202 0.72 -14.34 -60.61
C THR A 202 2.11 -13.74 -60.35
N LEU A 203 2.79 -13.31 -61.42
CA LEU A 203 4.14 -12.74 -61.37
C LEU A 203 4.20 -11.44 -60.55
N CYS A 204 5.29 -11.25 -59.83
CA CYS A 204 5.60 -9.96 -59.21
C CYS A 204 5.82 -8.86 -60.28
N GLU A 205 5.18 -7.70 -60.14
CA GLU A 205 5.34 -6.57 -61.07
C GLU A 205 6.70 -5.85 -60.91
N LYS A 206 7.05 -4.97 -61.87
CA LYS A 206 8.29 -4.18 -61.80
C LYS A 206 8.32 -3.34 -60.52
N GLY A 207 9.47 -3.31 -59.86
CA GLY A 207 9.63 -2.70 -58.55
C GLY A 207 9.22 -3.60 -57.38
N THR A 208 8.91 -4.88 -57.60
CA THR A 208 8.64 -5.88 -56.55
C THR A 208 9.37 -7.21 -56.81
N TYR A 209 9.63 -8.02 -55.78
CA TYR A 209 10.33 -9.31 -55.86
C TYR A 209 9.80 -10.33 -54.84
N LYS A 210 10.06 -11.63 -55.06
CA LYS A 210 9.77 -12.69 -54.08
C LYS A 210 10.75 -13.86 -54.18
N TYR A 211 11.47 -14.12 -53.09
CA TYR A 211 12.64 -15.02 -53.08
C TYR A 211 12.37 -16.45 -52.60
N LYS A 212 11.20 -16.70 -52.01
CA LYS A 212 10.80 -18.03 -51.53
C LYS A 212 9.43 -18.40 -52.06
N SER A 213 9.22 -19.68 -52.29
CA SER A 213 7.91 -20.23 -52.60
C SER A 213 6.98 -20.07 -51.38
N GLY A 214 5.73 -19.69 -51.61
CA GLY A 214 4.76 -19.35 -50.57
C GLY A 214 3.51 -18.70 -51.13
N GLY A 215 2.49 -18.48 -50.29
CA GLY A 215 1.20 -17.91 -50.72
C GLY A 215 1.08 -16.38 -50.57
N ASP A 216 2.05 -15.74 -49.94
CA ASP A 216 2.13 -14.33 -49.56
C ASP A 216 2.43 -13.37 -50.73
N GLN A 217 2.17 -12.07 -50.53
CA GLN A 217 2.38 -11.00 -51.52
C GLN A 217 3.87 -10.75 -51.83
N CYS A 218 4.16 -10.18 -53.01
CA CYS A 218 5.51 -9.77 -53.39
C CYS A 218 6.03 -8.62 -52.53
N SER A 219 7.32 -8.65 -52.21
CA SER A 219 7.99 -7.59 -51.45
C SER A 219 8.37 -6.42 -52.37
N PRO A 220 8.17 -5.15 -51.96
CA PRO A 220 8.61 -4.00 -52.75
C PRO A 220 10.14 -3.90 -52.80
N CYS A 221 10.68 -3.38 -53.91
CA CYS A 221 12.08 -3.01 -54.02
C CYS A 221 12.41 -1.87 -53.03
N PRO A 222 13.66 -1.80 -52.53
CA PRO A 222 14.11 -0.70 -51.71
C PRO A 222 13.95 0.67 -52.40
N LYS A 223 13.76 1.72 -51.59
CA LYS A 223 13.59 3.11 -52.06
C LYS A 223 14.71 3.52 -53.03
N ASN A 224 14.37 4.23 -54.11
CA ASN A 224 15.27 4.69 -55.18
C ASN A 224 15.93 3.59 -56.04
N THR A 225 15.44 2.35 -55.93
CA THR A 225 15.88 1.22 -56.76
C THR A 225 14.70 0.60 -57.47
N THR A 226 14.95 -0.03 -58.61
CA THR A 226 13.96 -0.83 -59.32
C THR A 226 14.62 -2.05 -59.95
N ASN A 227 13.79 -3.03 -60.30
CA ASN A 227 14.19 -4.14 -61.17
C ASN A 227 13.66 -3.88 -62.59
N LEU A 228 14.38 -4.39 -63.59
CA LEU A 228 14.02 -4.18 -64.99
C LEU A 228 13.02 -5.23 -65.50
N SER A 229 12.88 -6.35 -64.79
CA SER A 229 12.08 -7.53 -65.17
C SER A 229 10.94 -7.82 -64.19
N VAL A 230 9.78 -8.22 -64.72
CA VAL A 230 8.68 -8.82 -63.93
C VAL A 230 9.07 -10.23 -63.46
N GLY A 231 8.47 -10.71 -62.38
CA GLY A 231 8.75 -12.04 -61.80
C GLY A 231 10.07 -12.13 -61.04
N SER A 232 10.59 -11.01 -60.53
CA SER A 232 11.90 -10.99 -59.86
C SER A 232 11.94 -11.91 -58.65
N ILE A 233 12.91 -12.83 -58.63
CA ILE A 233 13.09 -13.80 -57.55
C ILE A 233 14.14 -13.38 -56.51
N SER A 234 14.83 -12.25 -56.70
CA SER A 234 15.84 -11.81 -55.75
C SER A 234 15.78 -10.32 -55.49
N LEU A 235 16.13 -9.93 -54.26
CA LEU A 235 16.37 -8.53 -53.89
C LEU A 235 17.53 -7.94 -54.71
N GLU A 236 18.51 -8.76 -55.10
CA GLU A 236 19.67 -8.36 -55.90
C GLU A 236 19.28 -7.84 -57.30
N SER A 237 18.09 -8.20 -57.78
CA SER A 237 17.56 -7.69 -59.05
C SER A 237 17.07 -6.24 -58.94
N CYS A 238 16.87 -5.71 -57.72
CA CYS A 238 16.55 -4.31 -57.45
C CYS A 238 17.84 -3.45 -57.44
N ASN A 239 18.62 -3.49 -58.52
CA ASN A 239 19.95 -2.88 -58.60
C ASN A 239 20.02 -1.64 -59.50
N THR A 240 18.90 -1.25 -60.11
CA THR A 240 18.89 -0.11 -61.04
C THR A 240 18.42 1.15 -60.33
N THR A 241 19.26 2.18 -60.30
CA THR A 241 18.97 3.48 -59.67
C THR A 241 18.11 4.36 -60.57
N PHE A 242 16.99 4.83 -60.04
CA PHE A 242 16.04 5.68 -60.75
C PHE A 242 15.55 6.81 -59.83
N CYS A 243 15.88 8.06 -60.17
CA CYS A 243 15.59 9.21 -59.32
C CYS A 243 14.36 9.99 -59.74
N GLU A 244 13.50 10.32 -58.77
CA GLU A 244 12.33 11.17 -58.96
C GLU A 244 12.73 12.65 -59.18
N PRO A 245 11.81 13.54 -59.64
CA PRO A 245 12.07 14.98 -59.71
C PRO A 245 12.57 15.53 -58.37
N GLY A 246 13.49 16.48 -58.41
CA GLY A 246 14.20 16.97 -57.21
C GLY A 246 15.34 16.07 -56.73
N PHE A 247 15.61 14.93 -57.38
CA PHE A 247 16.74 14.05 -57.08
C PHE A 247 17.57 13.75 -58.33
N TYR A 248 18.88 13.60 -58.19
CA TYR A 248 19.81 13.24 -59.27
C TYR A 248 20.76 12.12 -58.84
N SER A 249 21.35 11.40 -59.78
CA SER A 249 22.38 10.41 -59.47
C SER A 249 23.58 10.64 -60.38
N PRO A 250 24.68 11.23 -59.87
CA PRO A 250 25.87 11.46 -60.68
C PRO A 250 26.52 10.14 -61.12
N ASP A 251 26.42 9.09 -60.30
CA ASP A 251 27.13 7.82 -60.51
C ASP A 251 26.21 6.63 -60.82
N THR A 252 24.91 6.86 -61.06
CA THR A 252 23.88 5.81 -61.30
C THR A 252 23.71 4.77 -60.18
N ILE A 253 24.17 5.09 -58.96
CA ILE A 253 24.15 4.17 -57.79
C ILE A 253 23.22 4.70 -56.69
N VAL A 254 23.24 6.01 -56.40
CA VAL A 254 22.40 6.62 -55.35
C VAL A 254 21.74 7.89 -55.86
N CYS A 255 20.46 8.07 -55.54
CA CYS A 255 19.74 9.32 -55.79
C CYS A 255 20.00 10.32 -54.67
N SER A 256 20.75 11.37 -54.99
CA SER A 256 21.00 12.53 -54.14
C SER A 256 19.93 13.61 -54.39
N ILE A 257 19.42 14.22 -53.33
CA ILE A 257 18.51 15.36 -53.45
C ILE A 257 19.22 16.56 -54.09
N CYS A 258 18.52 17.35 -54.91
CA CYS A 258 19.08 18.58 -55.45
C CYS A 258 19.47 19.53 -54.31
N PRO A 259 20.74 19.98 -54.25
CA PRO A 259 21.19 20.89 -53.20
C PRO A 259 20.50 22.25 -53.29
N ASN A 260 20.43 22.95 -52.16
CA ASN A 260 19.87 24.30 -52.13
C ASN A 260 20.64 25.23 -53.08
N GLY A 261 19.93 26.05 -53.85
CA GLY A 261 20.51 26.83 -54.95
C GLY A 261 20.51 26.08 -56.29
N THR A 262 19.88 24.91 -56.37
CA THR A 262 19.68 24.14 -57.62
C THR A 262 18.27 23.55 -57.69
N TYR A 263 17.78 23.21 -58.90
CA TYR A 263 16.46 22.62 -59.14
C TYR A 263 16.45 21.54 -60.23
N LYS A 264 15.44 20.64 -60.22
CA LYS A 264 15.23 19.60 -61.25
C LYS A 264 13.77 19.17 -61.38
N GLY A 265 13.15 19.46 -62.52
CA GLY A 265 11.72 19.23 -62.76
C GLY A 265 11.32 17.90 -63.40
N VAL A 266 12.27 17.03 -63.76
CA VAL A 266 12.01 15.79 -64.53
C VAL A 266 12.68 14.59 -63.86
N ALA A 267 12.01 13.42 -63.87
CA ALA A 267 12.56 12.16 -63.34
C ALA A 267 13.73 11.62 -64.19
N GLY A 268 14.67 10.91 -63.58
CA GLY A 268 15.87 10.32 -64.20
C GLY A 268 17.15 10.67 -63.45
N ASN A 269 18.32 10.30 -63.96
CA ASN A 269 19.58 10.40 -63.20
C ASN A 269 20.38 11.71 -63.42
N MET A 270 19.99 12.56 -64.38
CA MET A 270 20.71 13.80 -64.75
C MET A 270 20.91 14.79 -63.58
N PRO A 271 22.01 15.58 -63.55
CA PRO A 271 22.31 16.54 -62.48
C PRO A 271 21.29 17.69 -62.36
N CYS A 272 21.29 18.37 -61.21
CA CYS A 272 20.41 19.50 -60.92
C CYS A 272 20.93 20.81 -61.55
N THR A 273 20.01 21.72 -61.87
CA THR A 273 20.29 23.00 -62.56
C THR A 273 20.47 24.14 -61.55
N PRO A 274 21.54 24.96 -61.59
CA PRO A 274 21.79 26.04 -60.62
C PRO A 274 20.86 27.26 -60.78
N CYS A 275 20.63 27.98 -59.67
CA CYS A 275 19.87 29.23 -59.62
C CYS A 275 20.66 30.44 -60.16
N PRO A 276 19.97 31.42 -60.79
CA PRO A 276 20.62 32.63 -61.31
C PRO A 276 20.85 33.72 -60.24
N GLY A 277 21.98 34.43 -60.31
CA GLY A 277 22.29 35.59 -59.45
C GLY A 277 22.66 35.23 -58.01
N ASN A 278 22.43 36.16 -57.06
CA ASN A 278 22.65 35.93 -55.63
C ASN A 278 21.40 35.35 -54.93
N THR A 279 20.66 34.52 -55.66
CA THR A 279 19.39 33.91 -55.21
C THR A 279 19.57 32.42 -54.97
N THR A 280 18.79 31.88 -54.05
CA THR A 280 18.74 30.45 -53.75
C THR A 280 17.30 29.95 -53.73
N THR A 281 17.13 28.64 -53.85
CA THR A 281 15.85 27.97 -53.61
C THR A 281 15.44 28.02 -52.14
N PRO A 282 14.13 27.91 -51.80
CA PRO A 282 13.64 27.84 -50.43
C PRO A 282 13.96 26.50 -49.74
N SER A 283 14.17 25.43 -50.50
CA SER A 283 14.42 24.10 -49.97
C SER A 283 15.22 23.22 -50.94
N PHE A 284 15.85 22.18 -50.38
CA PHE A 284 16.41 21.05 -51.15
C PHE A 284 15.35 20.42 -52.04
N GLY A 285 15.78 19.80 -53.15
CA GLY A 285 14.89 19.05 -54.03
C GLY A 285 13.92 19.91 -54.82
N SER A 286 14.23 21.20 -54.98
CA SER A 286 13.41 22.11 -55.78
C SER A 286 13.23 21.57 -57.19
N THR A 287 12.03 21.69 -57.73
CA THR A 287 11.65 21.12 -59.03
C THR A 287 11.48 22.19 -60.10
N ASN A 288 11.49 23.47 -59.74
CA ASN A 288 11.20 24.58 -60.65
C ASN A 288 12.09 25.81 -60.41
N ILE A 289 12.50 26.47 -61.49
CA ILE A 289 13.30 27.70 -61.48
C ILE A 289 12.63 28.88 -60.74
N ALA A 290 11.29 28.96 -60.76
CA ALA A 290 10.55 29.99 -60.04
C ALA A 290 10.77 29.94 -58.51
N GLN A 291 11.33 28.84 -58.02
CA GLN A 291 11.68 28.67 -56.62
C GLN A 291 13.02 29.37 -56.29
N CYS A 292 13.80 29.88 -57.24
CA CYS A 292 15.03 30.65 -56.97
C CYS A 292 14.70 32.11 -56.57
N SER A 293 14.16 32.33 -55.36
CA SER A 293 13.54 33.62 -54.96
C SER A 293 14.11 34.25 -53.68
N LEU A 294 15.05 33.61 -52.97
CA LEU A 294 15.54 34.11 -51.67
C LEU A 294 17.00 34.63 -51.73
N ILE A 295 17.30 35.71 -50.99
CA ILE A 295 18.65 36.31 -50.82
C ILE A 295 19.58 35.37 -50.05
N HIS A 296 20.84 35.17 -50.49
CA HIS A 296 21.84 34.29 -49.86
C HIS A 296 22.60 34.94 -48.67
N CYS A 297 22.51 34.39 -47.44
CA CYS A 297 23.19 34.94 -46.24
C CYS A 297 24.53 34.25 -45.89
N GLU A 298 25.54 35.03 -45.48
CA GLU A 298 26.88 34.54 -45.06
C GLU A 298 26.88 33.71 -43.76
N LYS A 299 28.04 33.14 -43.39
CA LYS A 299 28.23 32.42 -42.12
C LYS A 299 27.95 33.34 -40.92
N GLY A 300 27.45 32.76 -39.82
CA GLY A 300 27.04 33.52 -38.62
C GLY A 300 25.79 34.39 -38.78
N LEU A 301 25.15 34.38 -39.96
CA LEU A 301 23.92 35.14 -40.26
C LEU A 301 22.79 34.23 -40.76
N PHE A 302 21.56 34.44 -40.31
CA PHE A 302 20.35 33.75 -40.79
C PHE A 302 19.38 34.73 -41.46
N LEU A 303 18.51 34.22 -42.33
CA LEU A 303 17.49 35.04 -42.99
C LEU A 303 16.35 35.37 -42.01
N ARG A 304 16.14 36.65 -41.75
CA ARG A 304 15.05 37.21 -40.94
C ARG A 304 14.07 37.94 -41.84
N ASP A 305 12.78 37.63 -41.66
CA ASP A 305 11.65 38.26 -42.35
C ASP A 305 11.73 38.18 -43.89
N ASN A 306 12.39 37.15 -44.45
CA ASN A 306 12.58 36.88 -45.88
C ASN A 306 13.26 38.00 -46.70
N ILE A 307 13.77 39.06 -46.06
CA ILE A 307 14.30 40.25 -46.75
C ILE A 307 15.68 40.67 -46.21
N SER A 308 16.11 40.20 -45.03
CA SER A 308 17.38 40.64 -44.42
C SER A 308 18.13 39.54 -43.67
N CYS A 309 19.46 39.61 -43.64
CA CYS A 309 20.30 38.69 -42.86
C CYS A 309 20.53 39.26 -41.44
N SER A 310 20.34 38.45 -40.39
CA SER A 310 20.53 38.81 -38.97
C SER A 310 21.55 37.88 -38.30
N VAL A 311 22.26 38.36 -37.28
CA VAL A 311 23.29 37.58 -36.55
C VAL A 311 22.70 36.43 -35.73
N CYS A 312 23.40 35.30 -35.66
CA CYS A 312 23.07 34.20 -34.76
C CYS A 312 23.13 34.66 -33.29
N LEU A 313 22.10 34.37 -32.49
CA LEU A 313 22.10 34.73 -31.06
C LEU A 313 22.91 33.72 -30.23
N ASN A 314 23.24 34.08 -28.98
CA ASN A 314 23.95 33.18 -28.06
C ASN A 314 23.25 31.80 -27.99
N GLY A 315 24.06 30.74 -27.98
CA GLY A 315 23.58 29.35 -28.01
C GLY A 315 23.27 28.81 -29.40
N THR A 316 23.56 29.58 -30.46
CA THR A 316 23.43 29.15 -31.85
C THR A 316 24.62 29.57 -32.71
N TYR A 317 24.94 28.81 -33.75
CA TYR A 317 26.02 29.07 -34.70
C TYR A 317 25.60 28.73 -36.13
N LYS A 318 26.32 29.22 -37.15
CA LYS A 318 26.10 28.83 -38.55
C LYS A 318 27.40 28.82 -39.32
N ASP A 319 27.83 27.63 -39.71
CA ASP A 319 29.12 27.33 -40.33
C ASP A 319 29.10 27.26 -41.86
N PHE A 320 27.94 27.51 -42.48
CA PHE A 320 27.76 27.55 -43.92
C PHE A 320 27.03 28.81 -44.39
N THR A 321 27.21 29.15 -45.67
CA THR A 321 26.46 30.22 -46.34
C THR A 321 25.10 29.69 -46.82
N GLY A 322 24.04 30.49 -46.71
CA GLY A 322 22.65 30.10 -46.95
C GLY A 322 21.66 30.80 -46.03
N ASN A 323 20.37 30.47 -46.15
CA ASN A 323 19.28 31.23 -45.52
C ASN A 323 18.72 30.55 -44.28
N GLN A 324 19.22 29.35 -44.01
CA GLN A 324 18.79 28.51 -42.92
C GLN A 324 19.02 29.22 -41.58
N GLN A 325 18.14 28.89 -40.63
CA GLN A 325 18.27 29.30 -39.23
C GLN A 325 19.61 28.84 -38.67
N CYS A 326 20.10 29.56 -37.66
CA CYS A 326 21.30 29.15 -36.95
C CYS A 326 21.10 27.79 -36.26
N ILE A 327 22.13 26.96 -36.32
CA ILE A 327 22.20 25.65 -35.68
C ILE A 327 22.32 25.86 -34.17
N LYS A 328 21.52 25.15 -33.38
CA LYS A 328 21.65 25.18 -31.91
C LYS A 328 22.94 24.50 -31.46
N CYS A 329 23.55 25.03 -30.41
CA CYS A 329 24.65 24.33 -29.75
C CYS A 329 24.20 22.95 -29.21
N PRO A 330 25.14 21.98 -29.10
CA PRO A 330 24.90 20.70 -28.47
C PRO A 330 24.33 20.82 -27.06
N MET A 331 23.59 19.80 -26.61
CA MET A 331 22.99 19.76 -25.27
C MET A 331 24.02 20.10 -24.18
N ASN A 332 23.63 20.99 -23.28
CA ASN A 332 24.47 21.50 -22.19
C ASN A 332 25.68 22.35 -22.62
N THR A 333 25.64 22.97 -23.80
CA THR A 333 26.65 23.97 -24.21
C THR A 333 26.01 25.22 -24.84
N THR A 334 26.72 26.34 -24.83
CA THR A 334 26.31 27.62 -25.45
C THR A 334 27.52 28.39 -26.02
N THR A 335 27.26 29.38 -26.87
CA THR A 335 28.30 30.28 -27.40
C THR A 335 28.60 31.42 -26.43
N ARG A 336 29.85 31.90 -26.44
CA ARG A 336 30.29 33.03 -25.61
C ARG A 336 29.69 34.36 -26.08
N GLU A 337 29.64 34.57 -27.39
CA GLU A 337 29.15 35.80 -28.04
C GLU A 337 28.14 35.46 -29.15
N VAL A 338 27.45 36.49 -29.66
CA VAL A 338 26.56 36.39 -30.83
C VAL A 338 27.38 36.25 -32.12
N GLY A 339 26.78 35.66 -33.15
CA GLY A 339 27.37 35.52 -34.48
C GLY A 339 28.25 34.28 -34.66
N GLY A 340 28.05 33.22 -33.86
CA GLY A 340 28.85 31.98 -33.96
C GLY A 340 28.93 31.45 -35.39
N THR A 341 30.14 31.12 -35.85
CA THR A 341 30.43 30.66 -37.21
C THR A 341 30.93 29.23 -37.28
N ASP A 342 31.15 28.58 -36.13
CA ASP A 342 31.62 27.19 -36.05
C ASP A 342 31.05 26.53 -34.79
N ILE A 343 30.91 25.20 -34.81
CA ILE A 343 30.49 24.42 -33.65
C ILE A 343 31.43 24.61 -32.45
N LYS A 344 32.70 24.90 -32.69
CA LYS A 344 33.70 25.19 -31.64
C LYS A 344 33.38 26.44 -30.84
N ASP A 345 32.56 27.34 -31.38
CA ASP A 345 32.10 28.52 -30.65
C ASP A 345 31.17 28.12 -29.49
N CYS A 346 30.58 26.91 -29.52
CA CYS A 346 29.79 26.31 -28.43
C CYS A 346 30.68 25.74 -27.32
N SER A 347 31.52 26.58 -26.72
CA SER A 347 32.55 26.16 -25.76
C SER A 347 32.15 26.32 -24.29
N LEU A 348 31.01 26.93 -23.99
CA LEU A 348 30.60 27.24 -22.61
C LEU A 348 29.60 26.20 -22.10
N GLU A 349 29.94 25.45 -21.05
CA GLU A 349 29.09 24.40 -20.48
C GLU A 349 27.91 24.96 -19.66
N CYS A 350 26.73 24.33 -19.81
CA CYS A 350 25.54 24.65 -19.03
C CYS A 350 25.51 23.85 -17.71
N PRO A 351 25.09 24.46 -16.58
CA PRO A 351 24.81 23.76 -15.33
C PRO A 351 23.69 22.71 -15.48
N LYS A 352 23.84 21.56 -14.82
CA LYS A 352 22.78 20.52 -14.72
C LYS A 352 21.67 20.89 -13.72
N ILE A 353 21.93 21.84 -12.83
CA ILE A 353 21.02 22.34 -11.79
C ILE A 353 20.91 23.85 -11.98
N CYS A 354 19.70 24.39 -11.96
CA CYS A 354 19.44 25.82 -12.09
C CYS A 354 20.20 26.62 -11.02
N ILE A 355 21.13 27.49 -11.42
CA ILE A 355 21.86 28.39 -10.53
C ILE A 355 21.64 29.85 -10.96
N PRO A 356 21.82 30.85 -10.05
CA PRO A 356 21.56 32.27 -10.32
C PRO A 356 22.29 32.88 -11.54
N ASN A 357 23.35 32.22 -12.04
CA ASN A 357 24.16 32.64 -13.19
C ASN A 357 24.25 31.57 -14.30
N ASP A 358 23.13 30.94 -14.66
CA ASP A 358 23.08 29.96 -15.76
C ASP A 358 23.45 30.64 -17.12
N PRO A 359 24.59 30.27 -17.75
CA PRO A 359 24.99 30.79 -19.07
C PRO A 359 24.02 30.43 -20.20
N CYS A 360 23.13 29.46 -19.96
CA CYS A 360 22.18 28.94 -20.93
C CYS A 360 20.73 29.42 -20.69
N LYS A 361 20.51 30.27 -19.66
CA LYS A 361 19.20 30.81 -19.22
C LYS A 361 18.29 31.34 -20.33
N TYR A 362 18.87 31.94 -21.38
CA TYR A 362 18.12 32.59 -22.46
C TYR A 362 18.15 31.83 -23.79
N THR A 363 18.85 30.69 -23.85
CA THR A 363 19.19 30.00 -25.11
C THR A 363 18.30 28.79 -25.39
N GLY A 364 17.59 28.28 -24.38
CA GLY A 364 16.72 27.10 -24.50
C GLY A 364 17.47 25.80 -24.83
N THR A 365 18.81 25.79 -24.76
CA THR A 365 19.66 24.59 -24.89
C THR A 365 19.91 23.89 -23.55
N SER A 366 19.62 24.55 -22.43
CA SER A 366 19.54 23.89 -21.12
C SER A 366 18.15 23.29 -20.91
N SER A 367 18.12 21.97 -20.80
CA SER A 367 17.03 21.24 -20.14
C SER A 367 17.21 21.39 -18.63
N CYS A 368 17.10 22.62 -18.12
CA CYS A 368 17.07 22.91 -16.69
C CYS A 368 15.83 22.23 -16.09
N VAL A 369 15.99 20.96 -15.71
CA VAL A 369 14.95 20.11 -15.17
C VAL A 369 15.09 20.14 -13.68
N CYS A 370 14.05 20.64 -13.00
CA CYS A 370 13.95 20.45 -11.57
C CYS A 370 13.96 18.95 -11.27
N PRO A 371 14.80 18.50 -10.33
CA PRO A 371 14.71 17.13 -9.83
C PRO A 371 13.26 16.81 -9.41
N SER A 372 12.86 15.56 -9.57
CA SER A 372 11.50 15.11 -9.21
C SER A 372 11.15 15.60 -7.80
N GLY A 373 9.92 16.10 -7.64
CA GLY A 373 9.46 16.72 -6.40
C GLY A 373 9.81 18.20 -6.22
N TYR A 374 10.40 18.88 -7.22
CA TYR A 374 10.71 20.33 -7.15
C TYR A 374 10.16 21.14 -8.33
N TYR A 375 9.85 22.43 -8.08
CA TYR A 375 9.34 23.38 -9.07
C TYR A 375 9.77 24.83 -8.79
N GLY A 376 9.45 25.73 -9.72
CA GLY A 376 9.63 27.17 -9.58
C GLY A 376 10.99 27.66 -10.05
N GLN A 377 11.23 28.98 -9.92
CA GLN A 377 12.53 29.56 -10.28
C GLN A 377 13.64 28.89 -9.46
N GLU A 378 14.68 28.44 -10.15
CA GLU A 378 15.83 27.73 -9.55
C GLU A 378 15.48 26.41 -8.83
N CYS A 379 14.28 25.86 -9.07
CA CYS A 379 13.80 24.65 -8.39
C CYS A 379 13.81 24.78 -6.86
N SER A 380 13.55 26.00 -6.39
CA SER A 380 13.58 26.39 -4.98
C SER A 380 12.38 25.91 -4.17
N LYS A 381 11.30 25.44 -4.82
CA LYS A 381 10.05 25.02 -4.16
C LYS A 381 9.84 23.51 -4.32
N ARG A 382 9.26 22.86 -3.31
CA ARG A 382 8.90 21.43 -3.37
C ARG A 382 7.45 21.24 -3.81
N CYS A 383 7.21 20.18 -4.57
CA CYS A 383 5.87 19.73 -4.91
C CYS A 383 5.09 19.33 -3.65
N SER A 384 3.77 19.52 -3.68
CA SER A 384 2.92 19.05 -2.58
C SER A 384 2.99 17.52 -2.45
N PRO A 385 3.06 16.97 -1.23
CA PRO A 385 2.94 15.53 -0.97
C PRO A 385 1.56 14.98 -1.38
N GLY A 386 0.58 15.87 -1.53
CA GLY A 386 -0.73 15.57 -2.06
C GLY A 386 -0.78 15.41 -3.58
N CYS A 387 0.33 15.40 -4.32
CA CYS A 387 0.35 15.13 -5.76
C CYS A 387 0.42 13.62 -6.05
N LEU A 388 -0.46 13.07 -6.91
CA LEU A 388 -0.59 11.62 -7.17
C LEU A 388 0.72 10.88 -7.53
N ASP A 389 1.56 11.46 -8.39
CA ASP A 389 2.72 10.75 -8.97
C ASP A 389 4.10 11.22 -8.46
N ASP A 390 4.16 12.21 -7.55
CA ASP A 390 5.34 13.00 -7.14
C ASP A 390 5.90 14.10 -8.10
N PRO A 391 5.74 14.15 -9.45
CA PRO A 391 6.08 15.33 -10.22
C PRO A 391 4.90 16.30 -10.31
N CYS A 392 5.02 17.43 -9.63
CA CYS A 392 4.20 18.60 -9.93
C CYS A 392 4.75 19.36 -11.14
N HIS A 393 3.91 20.23 -11.72
CA HIS A 393 4.28 21.02 -12.88
C HIS A 393 5.46 21.95 -12.54
N ARG A 394 6.51 21.85 -13.36
CA ARG A 394 7.87 22.33 -13.05
C ARG A 394 7.98 23.85 -12.83
N ILE A 395 7.01 24.62 -13.34
CA ILE A 395 7.03 26.09 -13.26
C ILE A 395 6.17 26.61 -12.11
N ASN A 396 4.93 26.11 -11.98
CA ASN A 396 3.91 26.67 -11.11
C ASN A 396 3.53 25.74 -9.93
N GLY A 397 4.01 24.49 -9.94
CA GLY A 397 3.77 23.50 -8.90
C GLY A 397 2.41 22.82 -8.96
N THR A 398 1.65 22.97 -10.05
CA THR A 398 0.31 22.38 -10.16
C THR A 398 0.36 20.89 -10.42
N CYS A 399 -0.54 20.11 -9.84
CA CYS A 399 -0.59 18.66 -10.02
C CYS A 399 -2.01 18.13 -9.83
N GLN A 400 -2.23 16.88 -10.25
CA GLN A 400 -3.45 16.16 -9.87
C GLN A 400 -3.33 15.72 -8.40
N CYS A 401 -4.38 15.98 -7.63
CA CYS A 401 -4.37 15.72 -6.21
C CYS A 401 -4.67 14.25 -5.91
N LYS A 402 -3.90 13.69 -4.96
CA LYS A 402 -4.28 12.51 -4.20
C LYS A 402 -5.62 12.79 -3.54
N GLU A 403 -6.41 11.75 -3.37
CA GLU A 403 -7.72 11.90 -2.74
C GLU A 403 -7.61 12.43 -1.31
N GLY A 404 -8.54 13.32 -0.93
CA GLY A 404 -8.46 14.10 0.30
C GLY A 404 -7.66 15.42 0.21
N TYR A 405 -6.92 15.66 -0.88
CA TYR A 405 -6.24 16.94 -1.15
C TYR A 405 -6.99 17.78 -2.21
N TYR A 406 -6.95 19.11 -2.06
CA TYR A 406 -7.69 20.05 -2.89
C TYR A 406 -6.87 21.24 -3.38
N GLY A 407 -7.37 21.86 -4.47
CA GLY A 407 -6.80 23.04 -5.11
C GLY A 407 -5.71 22.71 -6.14
N ASP A 408 -5.34 23.67 -6.97
CA ASP A 408 -4.47 23.44 -8.14
C ASP A 408 -3.07 22.90 -7.82
N LYS A 409 -2.61 23.10 -6.57
CA LYS A 409 -1.32 22.62 -6.05
C LYS A 409 -1.46 21.56 -4.96
N CYS A 410 -2.69 21.12 -4.64
CA CYS A 410 -2.95 20.10 -3.63
C CYS A 410 -2.41 20.47 -2.24
N LEU A 411 -2.52 21.75 -1.86
CA LEU A 411 -2.01 22.29 -0.59
C LEU A 411 -3.08 22.43 0.50
N LYS A 412 -4.27 21.86 0.26
CA LYS A 412 -5.39 21.89 1.21
C LYS A 412 -5.81 20.47 1.49
N THR A 413 -6.03 20.12 2.74
CA THR A 413 -6.85 18.96 3.11
C THR A 413 -8.24 19.50 3.51
N GLY A 414 -9.33 18.76 3.24
CA GLY A 414 -10.73 19.08 3.63
C GLY A 414 -11.36 20.40 3.15
N ILE A 415 -12.48 20.81 3.80
CA ILE A 415 -13.29 22.00 3.45
C ILE A 415 -13.52 22.89 4.69
N LEU A 416 -13.42 24.21 4.49
CA LEU A 416 -13.73 25.25 5.49
C LEU A 416 -15.22 25.59 5.50
N ASP A 417 -15.81 25.67 6.68
CA ASP A 417 -17.13 26.23 6.89
C ASP A 417 -17.15 27.77 6.69
N LYS A 418 -18.33 28.37 6.84
CA LYS A 418 -18.54 29.82 6.67
C LYS A 418 -17.83 30.70 7.73
N ASN A 419 -17.30 30.09 8.79
CA ASN A 419 -16.59 30.75 9.88
C ASN A 419 -15.07 30.47 9.84
N ASN A 420 -14.55 29.93 8.72
CA ASN A 420 -13.17 29.44 8.62
C ASN A 420 -12.82 28.39 9.68
N LYS A 421 -13.80 27.63 10.13
CA LYS A 421 -13.62 26.44 10.95
C LYS A 421 -13.76 25.19 10.08
N TRP A 422 -13.03 24.17 10.46
CA TRP A 422 -13.01 22.91 9.75
C TRP A 422 -14.37 22.21 9.75
N SER A 423 -14.87 21.87 8.56
CA SER A 423 -16.06 21.04 8.41
C SER A 423 -15.86 19.98 7.31
N SER A 424 -15.55 18.75 7.74
CA SER A 424 -15.81 17.46 7.07
C SER A 424 -15.25 17.22 5.65
N HIS A 425 -14.66 16.03 5.44
CA HIS A 425 -14.18 15.57 4.14
C HIS A 425 -15.30 15.08 3.19
N CYS A 426 -16.48 15.70 3.20
CA CYS A 426 -17.62 15.29 2.37
C CYS A 426 -17.55 15.78 0.91
N LYS A 427 -18.12 14.99 0.00
CA LYS A 427 -18.12 15.24 -1.45
C LYS A 427 -18.95 16.46 -1.87
N SER A 428 -20.08 16.74 -1.20
CA SER A 428 -20.93 17.93 -1.47
C SER A 428 -21.95 18.22 -0.35
N ASN A 429 -22.46 19.45 -0.25
CA ASN A 429 -23.51 19.87 0.69
C ASN A 429 -23.21 19.59 2.19
N CYS A 430 -21.96 19.80 2.58
CA CYS A 430 -21.50 19.69 3.96
C CYS A 430 -22.26 20.66 4.88
N SER A 431 -22.98 20.14 5.88
CA SER A 431 -23.74 20.90 6.88
C SER A 431 -23.54 20.27 8.26
N GLU A 432 -23.40 21.08 9.30
CA GLU A 432 -23.25 20.63 10.70
C GLU A 432 -24.42 19.74 11.19
N GLU A 433 -25.57 19.81 10.53
CA GLU A 433 -26.81 19.11 10.92
C GLU A 433 -27.03 17.77 10.18
N LYS A 434 -26.16 17.38 9.24
CA LYS A 434 -26.36 16.17 8.43
C LYS A 434 -25.40 15.06 8.84
N ARG A 435 -25.97 13.91 9.20
CA ARG A 435 -25.25 12.63 9.25
C ARG A 435 -25.00 12.15 7.82
N PHE A 436 -23.75 11.90 7.49
CA PHE A 436 -23.34 11.39 6.18
C PHE A 436 -23.28 9.85 6.20
N THR A 437 -23.74 9.23 5.11
CA THR A 437 -23.38 7.84 4.79
C THR A 437 -21.94 7.82 4.23
N SER A 438 -21.20 6.72 4.39
CA SER A 438 -19.76 6.71 4.08
C SER A 438 -19.46 7.00 2.60
N ASP A 439 -20.37 6.63 1.69
CA ASP A 439 -20.31 6.97 0.25
C ASP A 439 -20.40 8.48 -0.05
N GLN A 440 -20.86 9.30 0.90
CA GLN A 440 -20.89 10.77 0.80
C GLN A 440 -19.57 11.41 1.25
N CYS A 441 -18.67 10.63 1.86
CA CYS A 441 -17.32 11.05 2.19
C CYS A 441 -16.41 10.92 0.96
N SER A 442 -15.44 11.83 0.85
CA SER A 442 -14.37 11.72 -0.14
C SER A 442 -13.56 10.46 0.16
N MET A 443 -13.04 9.79 -0.87
CA MET A 443 -12.26 8.56 -0.65
C MET A 443 -11.07 8.87 0.28
N GLY A 444 -10.78 7.91 1.16
CA GLY A 444 -9.79 8.06 2.22
C GLY A 444 -10.37 8.66 3.50
N TRP A 445 -11.69 8.89 3.56
CA TRP A 445 -12.38 9.41 4.74
C TRP A 445 -13.72 8.72 4.96
N PHE A 446 -14.09 8.51 6.22
CA PHE A 446 -15.36 7.90 6.60
C PHE A 446 -15.83 8.34 7.99
N GLY A 447 -17.00 7.84 8.39
CA GLY A 447 -17.69 8.23 9.62
C GLY A 447 -18.79 9.26 9.36
N GLU A 448 -19.65 9.48 10.36
CA GLU A 448 -20.87 10.28 10.23
C GLU A 448 -20.64 11.74 9.82
N PHE A 449 -19.43 12.25 10.05
CA PHE A 449 -19.00 13.60 9.70
C PHE A 449 -17.77 13.57 8.78
N CYS A 450 -17.47 12.42 8.16
CA CYS A 450 -16.25 12.18 7.39
C CYS A 450 -14.99 12.62 8.15
N GLN A 451 -14.97 12.31 9.45
CA GLN A 451 -13.98 12.79 10.41
C GLN A 451 -12.80 11.83 10.58
N TYR A 452 -12.98 10.56 10.23
CA TYR A 452 -11.96 9.54 10.36
C TYR A 452 -11.25 9.33 9.04
N LYS A 453 -9.92 9.27 9.10
CA LYS A 453 -9.11 8.86 7.96
C LYS A 453 -9.33 7.37 7.71
N ASP A 454 -9.63 6.98 6.48
CA ASP A 454 -9.73 5.59 6.07
C ASP A 454 -8.38 5.09 5.57
N LEU A 455 -7.79 4.15 6.32
CA LEU A 455 -6.55 3.47 5.95
C LEU A 455 -6.81 2.35 4.93
N GLY A 456 -8.05 1.89 4.77
CA GLY A 456 -8.41 0.79 3.87
C GLY A 456 -8.26 1.13 2.38
N VAL A 457 -8.32 2.42 2.03
CA VAL A 457 -8.17 2.89 0.64
C VAL A 457 -6.80 2.55 0.05
N ASP A 458 -5.74 2.71 0.83
CA ASP A 458 -4.37 2.41 0.39
C ASP A 458 -4.01 0.93 0.62
N ALA A 459 -4.91 0.15 1.21
CA ALA A 459 -4.68 -1.26 1.52
C ALA A 459 -4.96 -2.18 0.32
N ILE A 460 -4.23 -3.27 0.24
CA ILE A 460 -4.55 -4.38 -0.65
C ILE A 460 -5.56 -5.28 0.06
N MET A 461 -6.76 -5.40 -0.52
CA MET A 461 -7.82 -6.29 -0.05
C MET A 461 -8.09 -7.43 -1.05
N ASP A 462 -8.67 -8.52 -0.56
CA ASP A 462 -9.05 -9.70 -1.36
C ASP A 462 -10.02 -9.34 -2.52
N ASN A 463 -10.75 -8.23 -2.39
CA ASN A 463 -11.64 -7.72 -3.40
C ASN A 463 -11.63 -6.18 -3.40
N THR A 464 -11.32 -5.58 -4.55
CA THR A 464 -11.22 -4.12 -4.72
C THR A 464 -12.57 -3.40 -4.54
N VAL A 465 -13.69 -4.13 -4.57
CA VAL A 465 -15.00 -3.57 -4.24
C VAL A 465 -15.06 -3.12 -2.77
N LEU A 466 -14.33 -3.77 -1.87
CA LEU A 466 -14.42 -3.50 -0.43
C LEU A 466 -13.80 -2.16 -0.02
N ASN A 467 -12.96 -1.57 -0.87
CA ASN A 467 -12.29 -0.30 -0.64
C ASN A 467 -12.47 0.69 -1.82
N ASP A 468 -13.56 0.55 -2.58
CA ASP A 468 -13.91 1.44 -3.70
C ASP A 468 -14.63 2.74 -3.26
N ASN A 469 -14.80 2.94 -1.94
CA ASN A 469 -15.53 4.05 -1.34
C ASN A 469 -16.98 4.18 -1.83
N ASN A 470 -17.65 3.04 -2.06
CA ASN A 470 -19.04 2.96 -2.49
C ASN A 470 -19.81 1.86 -1.72
N ASP A 471 -20.59 2.28 -0.72
CA ASP A 471 -21.39 1.37 0.11
C ASP A 471 -22.51 0.61 -0.65
N SER A 472 -22.72 0.88 -1.94
CA SER A 472 -23.74 0.21 -2.76
C SER A 472 -23.21 -0.99 -3.57
N THR A 473 -21.90 -1.14 -3.70
CA THR A 473 -21.26 -2.25 -4.42
C THR A 473 -20.93 -3.36 -3.42
N CYS A 474 -21.57 -4.52 -3.55
CA CYS A 474 -21.45 -5.59 -2.56
C CYS A 474 -21.04 -6.92 -3.17
N VAL A 475 -20.30 -7.70 -2.38
CA VAL A 475 -19.76 -9.01 -2.73
C VAL A 475 -20.12 -10.03 -1.65
N LYS A 476 -20.44 -11.25 -2.06
CA LYS A 476 -20.80 -12.31 -1.12
C LYS A 476 -19.53 -12.95 -0.56
N GLN A 477 -19.09 -12.46 0.61
CA GLN A 477 -17.91 -12.93 1.33
C GLN A 477 -18.19 -12.83 2.84
N ASN A 478 -17.52 -13.68 3.61
CA ASN A 478 -17.64 -13.77 5.08
C ASN A 478 -16.27 -13.61 5.77
N ASN A 479 -15.26 -13.19 5.00
CA ASN A 479 -13.93 -12.86 5.47
C ASN A 479 -13.32 -11.79 4.56
N VAL A 480 -12.35 -11.06 5.11
CA VAL A 480 -11.52 -10.11 4.37
C VAL A 480 -10.13 -10.08 4.97
N THR A 481 -9.13 -10.10 4.10
CA THR A 481 -7.74 -9.82 4.42
C THR A 481 -7.40 -8.41 3.96
N VAL A 482 -6.81 -7.60 4.85
CA VAL A 482 -6.38 -6.23 4.58
C VAL A 482 -4.88 -6.14 4.83
N HIS A 483 -4.11 -5.74 3.81
CA HIS A 483 -2.64 -5.76 3.83
C HIS A 483 -2.03 -4.46 3.31
N TRP A 484 -1.09 -3.88 4.05
CA TRP A 484 -0.42 -2.61 3.70
C TRP A 484 1.03 -2.77 3.23
N GLN A 485 1.38 -3.90 2.61
CA GLN A 485 2.70 -4.13 2.00
C GLN A 485 3.88 -3.80 2.92
N LYS A 486 3.79 -4.20 4.20
CA LYS A 486 4.79 -3.96 5.26
C LYS A 486 4.84 -2.54 5.83
N GLU A 487 3.87 -1.68 5.51
CA GLU A 487 3.69 -0.42 6.24
C GLU A 487 2.83 -0.64 7.49
N LEU A 488 3.43 -0.49 8.68
CA LEU A 488 2.71 -0.56 9.96
C LEU A 488 1.69 0.58 10.05
N GLN A 489 0.43 0.23 10.21
CA GLN A 489 -0.67 1.17 10.35
C GLN A 489 -1.18 1.28 11.77
N ALA A 490 -1.51 2.52 12.18
CA ALA A 490 -2.13 2.83 13.45
C ALA A 490 -3.64 2.50 13.43
N ILE A 491 -4.03 1.27 13.73
CA ILE A 491 -5.44 0.83 13.63
C ILE A 491 -6.12 0.96 14.99
N THR A 492 -7.21 1.72 15.06
CA THR A 492 -7.98 1.89 16.31
C THR A 492 -9.30 1.14 16.32
N TRP A 493 -10.04 1.18 15.21
CA TRP A 493 -11.31 0.47 15.06
C TRP A 493 -11.61 0.24 13.57
N ILE A 494 -12.53 -0.68 13.29
CA ILE A 494 -12.87 -1.14 11.94
C ILE A 494 -14.38 -1.08 11.75
N ARG A 495 -14.85 -0.67 10.57
CA ARG A 495 -16.27 -0.74 10.18
C ARG A 495 -16.45 -1.71 9.03
N LEU A 496 -17.39 -2.63 9.17
CA LEU A 496 -17.92 -3.41 8.06
C LEU A 496 -19.29 -2.87 7.67
N VAL A 497 -19.52 -2.66 6.38
CA VAL A 497 -20.83 -2.29 5.82
C VAL A 497 -21.37 -3.50 5.07
N LEU A 498 -22.52 -4.01 5.50
CA LEU A 498 -23.22 -5.15 4.91
C LEU A 498 -24.57 -4.74 4.34
N THR A 499 -25.16 -5.59 3.50
CA THR A 499 -26.54 -5.42 3.03
C THR A 499 -27.56 -5.46 4.17
N SER A 500 -27.27 -6.26 5.21
CA SER A 500 -27.93 -6.22 6.51
C SER A 500 -26.94 -6.66 7.59
N ASN A 501 -27.05 -6.10 8.79
CA ASN A 501 -26.24 -6.49 9.95
C ASN A 501 -27.01 -7.37 10.95
N ASP A 502 -28.26 -7.77 10.67
CA ASP A 502 -29.12 -8.47 11.64
C ASP A 502 -28.58 -9.86 12.00
N ASP A 503 -28.08 -10.58 11.01
CA ASP A 503 -27.68 -11.99 11.07
C ASP A 503 -26.18 -12.21 11.35
N ILE A 504 -25.40 -11.13 11.44
CA ILE A 504 -23.95 -11.23 11.65
C ILE A 504 -23.62 -11.84 13.03
N SER A 505 -22.74 -12.83 13.03
CA SER A 505 -22.27 -13.55 14.22
C SER A 505 -20.82 -14.06 14.05
N GLU A 506 -20.24 -14.62 15.12
CA GLU A 506 -18.90 -15.25 15.12
C GLU A 506 -17.79 -14.38 14.53
N ILE A 507 -17.78 -13.09 14.89
CA ILE A 507 -16.81 -12.14 14.35
C ILE A 507 -15.45 -12.36 15.03
N THR A 508 -14.42 -12.56 14.22
CA THR A 508 -13.05 -12.76 14.67
C THR A 508 -12.12 -11.80 13.94
N ILE A 509 -11.27 -11.11 14.69
CA ILE A 509 -10.24 -10.23 14.15
C ILE A 509 -8.89 -10.76 14.59
N GLN A 510 -8.03 -11.01 13.61
CA GLN A 510 -6.67 -11.47 13.80
C GLN A 510 -5.71 -10.42 13.23
N PHE A 511 -4.81 -9.95 14.08
CA PHE A 511 -3.74 -9.04 13.70
C PHE A 511 -2.44 -9.84 13.56
N ASN A 512 -1.78 -9.68 12.42
CA ASN A 512 -0.51 -10.34 12.11
C ASN A 512 0.57 -9.29 11.83
N ASP A 513 1.81 -9.67 12.05
CA ASP A 513 3.02 -8.91 11.71
C ASP A 513 3.95 -9.86 10.94
N GLU A 514 4.31 -9.54 9.69
CA GLU A 514 5.18 -10.41 8.89
C GLU A 514 6.67 -10.34 9.29
N GLU A 515 7.12 -9.27 9.97
CA GLU A 515 8.54 -9.07 10.32
C GLU A 515 8.90 -9.61 11.71
N ILE A 516 7.93 -9.68 12.63
CA ILE A 516 8.13 -10.29 13.94
C ILE A 516 7.66 -11.73 13.84
N SER A 517 8.58 -12.69 14.03
CA SER A 517 8.26 -14.09 14.30
C SER A 517 7.56 -14.24 15.66
N GLY A 518 6.41 -13.58 15.82
CA GLY A 518 5.58 -13.52 17.00
C GLY A 518 4.26 -14.25 16.77
N PRO A 519 3.55 -14.62 17.83
CA PRO A 519 2.23 -15.20 17.70
C PRO A 519 1.27 -14.18 17.08
N SER A 520 0.43 -14.63 16.14
CA SER A 520 -0.74 -13.87 15.70
C SER A 520 -1.54 -13.38 16.91
N LEU A 521 -1.73 -12.06 17.02
CA LEU A 521 -2.50 -11.49 18.13
C LEU A 521 -3.98 -11.54 17.76
N PHE A 522 -4.71 -12.43 18.43
CA PHE A 522 -6.16 -12.40 18.39
C PHE A 522 -6.66 -11.29 19.31
N CYS A 523 -7.66 -10.54 18.88
CA CYS A 523 -8.37 -9.65 19.79
C CYS A 523 -9.10 -10.53 20.82
N ASP A 524 -8.61 -10.56 22.06
CA ASP A 524 -9.17 -11.40 23.13
C ASP A 524 -10.65 -11.04 23.33
N PRO A 525 -11.54 -12.01 23.60
CA PRO A 525 -12.93 -11.73 23.97
C PRO A 525 -13.10 -10.66 25.07
N SER A 526 -12.11 -10.44 25.95
CA SER A 526 -12.15 -9.35 26.94
C SER A 526 -11.98 -7.94 26.35
N ASP A 527 -11.24 -7.84 25.25
CA ASP A 527 -10.79 -6.58 24.65
C ASP A 527 -11.60 -6.21 23.40
N PHE A 528 -12.26 -7.20 22.81
CA PHE A 528 -13.13 -7.05 21.66
C PHE A 528 -14.46 -6.40 22.05
N LYS A 529 -14.76 -5.27 21.40
CA LYS A 529 -16.04 -4.56 21.53
C LYS A 529 -16.59 -4.32 20.16
N TYR A 530 -17.90 -4.50 19.99
CA TYR A 530 -18.54 -4.19 18.73
C TYR A 530 -19.91 -3.59 18.92
N ARG A 531 -20.39 -2.91 17.90
CA ARG A 531 -21.69 -2.29 17.90
C ARG A 531 -22.30 -2.29 16.50
N LYS A 532 -23.57 -2.67 16.39
CA LYS A 532 -24.35 -2.50 15.16
C LYS A 532 -24.76 -1.03 15.02
N TYR A 533 -24.53 -0.46 13.86
CA TYR A 533 -24.87 0.91 13.48
C TYR A 533 -25.86 0.89 12.32
N GLY A 534 -27.05 1.44 12.55
CA GLY A 534 -28.17 1.29 11.62
C GLY A 534 -28.47 -0.18 11.32
N ASN A 535 -28.98 -0.47 10.13
CA ASN A 535 -29.32 -1.83 9.70
C ASN A 535 -28.22 -2.49 8.85
N THR A 536 -27.14 -1.77 8.53
CA THR A 536 -26.14 -2.21 7.55
C THR A 536 -24.74 -2.29 8.11
N SER A 537 -24.38 -1.43 9.07
CA SER A 537 -22.99 -1.28 9.49
C SER A 537 -22.73 -1.91 10.85
N ILE A 538 -21.50 -2.30 11.08
CA ILE A 538 -21.03 -2.80 12.38
C ILE A 538 -19.61 -2.30 12.62
N ASP A 539 -19.40 -1.71 13.79
CA ASP A 539 -18.13 -1.14 14.22
C ASP A 539 -17.47 -2.07 15.23
N PHE A 540 -16.16 -2.28 15.09
CA PHE A 540 -15.34 -3.15 15.91
C PHE A 540 -14.18 -2.38 16.50
N HIS A 541 -13.93 -2.56 17.79
CA HIS A 541 -12.85 -1.90 18.51
C HIS A 541 -12.06 -2.93 19.32
N CYS A 542 -10.72 -2.82 19.26
CA CYS A 542 -9.78 -3.64 20.01
C CYS A 542 -8.84 -2.73 20.81
N GLU A 543 -8.85 -2.81 22.14
CA GLU A 543 -8.20 -1.80 23.02
C GLU A 543 -6.66 -1.78 23.01
N TYR A 544 -5.98 -2.77 22.40
CA TYR A 544 -4.51 -2.92 22.53
C TYR A 544 -3.74 -3.23 21.22
N SER A 545 -4.39 -3.18 20.05
CA SER A 545 -3.79 -3.57 18.76
C SER A 545 -3.52 -2.36 17.88
N TYR A 546 -2.44 -1.62 18.17
CA TYR A 546 -2.24 -0.31 17.54
C TYR A 546 -1.39 -0.32 16.29
N PHE A 547 -0.50 -1.29 16.04
CA PHE A 547 0.40 -1.24 14.86
C PHE A 547 0.48 -2.58 14.15
N HIS A 548 -0.15 -2.66 12.98
CA HIS A 548 -0.21 -3.90 12.19
C HIS A 548 -0.13 -3.58 10.70
N ASP A 549 0.52 -4.47 9.94
CA ASP A 549 0.61 -4.42 8.47
C ASP A 549 -0.36 -5.39 7.78
N LEU A 550 -0.91 -6.36 8.54
CA LEU A 550 -1.86 -7.36 8.07
C LEU A 550 -3.00 -7.58 9.08
N VAL A 551 -4.24 -7.43 8.62
CA VAL A 551 -5.46 -7.71 9.40
C VAL A 551 -6.32 -8.72 8.66
N HIS A 552 -6.72 -9.78 9.36
CA HIS A 552 -7.69 -10.75 8.86
C HIS A 552 -8.97 -10.67 9.70
N ILE A 553 -10.10 -10.46 9.04
CA ILE A 553 -11.43 -10.34 9.64
C ILE A 553 -12.29 -11.45 9.08
N SER A 554 -13.00 -12.19 9.93
CA SER A 554 -14.02 -13.15 9.50
C SER A 554 -15.26 -13.09 10.36
N TRP A 555 -16.40 -13.46 9.77
CA TRP A 555 -17.72 -13.46 10.41
C TRP A 555 -18.61 -14.54 9.79
N GLN A 556 -19.79 -14.76 10.34
CA GLN A 556 -20.85 -15.58 9.75
C GLN A 556 -22.07 -14.70 9.46
N SER A 557 -22.54 -14.68 8.21
CA SER A 557 -23.74 -13.96 7.77
C SER A 557 -24.21 -14.46 6.38
N ASP A 558 -25.52 -14.41 6.15
CA ASP A 558 -26.17 -14.56 4.85
C ASP A 558 -26.25 -13.24 4.07
N SER A 559 -25.95 -12.11 4.72
CA SER A 559 -25.78 -10.81 4.07
C SER A 559 -24.48 -10.72 3.27
N SER A 560 -24.46 -9.86 2.25
CA SER A 560 -23.24 -9.54 1.48
C SER A 560 -22.51 -8.38 2.13
N ILE A 561 -21.19 -8.34 2.03
CA ILE A 561 -20.38 -7.20 2.48
C ILE A 561 -20.19 -6.23 1.32
N CYS A 562 -20.28 -4.94 1.61
CA CYS A 562 -20.17 -3.85 0.65
C CYS A 562 -18.84 -3.12 0.81
N SER A 563 -18.53 -2.66 2.03
CA SER A 563 -17.32 -1.87 2.30
C SER A 563 -16.63 -2.29 3.58
N VAL A 564 -15.32 -2.09 3.63
CA VAL A 564 -14.46 -2.26 4.81
C VAL A 564 -13.70 -0.96 5.03
N TYR A 565 -13.97 -0.28 6.14
CA TYR A 565 -13.25 0.94 6.51
C TYR A 565 -12.34 0.67 7.71
N ILE A 566 -11.09 1.12 7.63
CA ILE A 566 -10.08 0.94 8.67
C ILE A 566 -9.75 2.31 9.26
N SER A 567 -10.00 2.52 10.56
CA SER A 567 -9.79 3.84 11.16
C SER A 567 -8.32 4.15 11.40
N GLY A 568 -7.86 5.23 10.76
CA GLY A 568 -6.60 5.91 11.05
C GLY A 568 -6.76 7.15 11.94
N GLU A 569 -7.78 7.15 12.80
CA GLU A 569 -8.10 8.23 13.75
C GLU A 569 -8.55 9.54 13.07
N ARG A 570 -8.78 10.60 13.86
CA ARG A 570 -9.18 11.93 13.38
C ARG A 570 -8.12 13.00 13.71
N ASN A 571 -8.06 14.07 12.93
CA ASN A 571 -7.10 15.16 13.17
C ASN A 571 -7.54 16.04 14.37
N MET A 572 -7.01 15.73 15.55
CA MET A 572 -7.27 16.44 16.80
C MET A 572 -6.62 17.83 16.85
N ALA A 573 -5.62 18.14 16.01
CA ALA A 573 -4.97 19.45 16.04
C ALA A 573 -5.96 20.60 15.80
N THR A 574 -6.94 20.39 14.91
CA THR A 574 -8.03 21.33 14.60
C THR A 574 -8.92 21.64 15.82
N THR A 575 -8.97 20.73 16.78
CA THR A 575 -9.80 20.79 17.99
C THR A 575 -9.07 21.42 19.18
N ALA A 576 -7.79 21.76 19.01
CA ALA A 576 -6.98 22.37 20.04
C ALA A 576 -7.64 23.65 20.57
N ARG A 577 -7.81 23.72 21.89
CA ARG A 577 -8.37 24.88 22.57
C ARG A 577 -7.52 26.13 22.33
N LYS A 578 -6.19 25.95 22.29
CA LYS A 578 -5.22 27.03 22.02
C LYS A 578 -4.03 26.46 21.26
N VAL A 579 -3.67 27.13 20.17
CA VAL A 579 -2.38 26.98 19.51
C VAL A 579 -1.62 28.28 19.71
N ARG A 580 -0.43 28.19 20.29
CA ARG A 580 0.35 29.36 20.69
C ARG A 580 1.82 29.10 20.61
N TRP A 581 2.59 30.12 20.29
CA TRP A 581 4.06 30.06 20.31
C TRP A 581 4.63 31.07 21.29
N LYS A 582 5.85 30.85 21.77
CA LYS A 582 6.59 31.82 22.57
C LYS A 582 8.03 31.88 22.12
N ASN A 583 8.59 33.08 22.15
CA ASN A 583 10.03 33.24 22.21
C ASN A 583 10.49 33.02 23.66
N ILE A 584 11.57 32.28 23.89
CA ILE A 584 12.07 31.96 25.23
C ILE A 584 12.25 33.26 26.03
N GLY A 585 11.53 33.39 27.15
CA GLY A 585 11.51 34.59 28.00
C GLY A 585 10.41 35.63 27.69
N LYS A 586 9.55 35.39 26.70
CA LYS A 586 8.39 36.24 26.36
C LYS A 586 7.04 35.54 26.62
N ARG A 587 5.95 36.32 26.54
CA ARG A 587 4.57 35.81 26.66
C ARG A 587 4.19 34.99 25.42
N TRP A 588 3.23 34.08 25.60
CA TRP A 588 2.65 33.30 24.52
C TRP A 588 1.81 34.15 23.56
N THR A 589 1.92 33.87 22.27
CA THR A 589 1.17 34.50 21.17
C THR A 589 0.31 33.45 20.46
N PRO A 590 -1.02 33.63 20.35
CA PRO A 590 -1.89 32.72 19.61
C PRO A 590 -1.54 32.68 18.11
N ILE A 591 -1.77 31.55 17.47
CA ILE A 591 -1.65 31.35 16.02
C ILE A 591 -2.71 30.35 15.56
N GLU A 592 -3.44 30.67 14.48
CA GLU A 592 -4.53 29.83 13.98
C GLU A 592 -4.19 29.13 12.65
N THR A 593 -3.07 29.48 12.02
CA THR A 593 -2.67 29.00 10.69
C THR A 593 -1.85 27.71 10.68
N LEU A 594 -1.67 27.05 11.83
CA LEU A 594 -0.86 25.82 11.96
C LEU A 594 -1.70 24.57 12.24
N ASN A 595 -3.02 24.72 12.26
CA ASN A 595 -4.00 23.65 12.34
C ASN A 595 -5.23 23.94 11.47
N ASP A 596 -5.03 24.72 10.39
CA ASP A 596 -6.08 25.11 9.46
C ASP A 596 -6.13 24.20 8.23
N GLY A 597 -5.29 23.16 8.20
CA GLY A 597 -5.11 22.19 7.13
C GLY A 597 -4.78 22.80 5.76
N TYR A 598 -4.20 23.99 5.77
CA TYR A 598 -3.60 24.63 4.61
C TYR A 598 -2.07 24.69 4.75
N TYR A 599 -1.41 23.92 3.89
CA TYR A 599 0.05 23.73 3.93
C TYR A 599 0.83 24.78 3.11
N GLY A 600 0.20 25.90 2.77
CA GLY A 600 0.81 26.92 1.93
C GLY A 600 1.90 27.72 2.65
N SER A 601 2.88 28.17 1.88
CA SER A 601 4.04 28.95 2.37
C SER A 601 3.66 30.23 3.15
N ASP A 602 2.46 30.76 2.90
CA ASP A 602 1.92 31.98 3.52
C ASP A 602 1.40 31.78 4.95
N GLY A 603 1.16 30.52 5.38
CA GLY A 603 0.76 30.18 6.75
C GLY A 603 1.90 29.75 7.68
N CYS A 604 3.12 29.60 7.16
CA CYS A 604 4.21 28.95 7.89
C CYS A 604 4.86 29.81 8.97
N LEU A 605 5.10 29.20 10.13
CA LEU A 605 5.87 29.74 11.24
C LEU A 605 7.35 29.33 11.11
N ILE A 606 8.24 30.32 11.02
CA ILE A 606 9.70 30.09 11.07
C ILE A 606 10.14 30.01 12.53
N MET A 607 10.48 28.81 12.98
CA MET A 607 10.94 28.50 14.32
C MET A 607 12.47 28.32 14.35
N ASN A 608 13.12 28.83 15.39
CA ASN A 608 14.51 28.54 15.73
C ASN A 608 14.59 28.03 17.17
N SER A 609 15.79 27.79 17.71
CA SER A 609 15.97 27.27 19.07
C SER A 609 15.39 28.17 20.18
N SER A 610 15.06 29.42 19.86
CA SER A 610 14.43 30.37 20.79
C SER A 610 12.91 30.35 20.72
N ILE A 611 12.29 29.57 19.82
CA ILE A 611 10.84 29.52 19.65
C ILE A 611 10.32 28.14 20.08
N ALA A 612 9.30 28.13 20.92
CA ALA A 612 8.53 26.94 21.29
C ALA A 612 7.07 27.11 20.86
N LEU A 613 6.51 26.07 20.25
CA LEU A 613 5.11 26.00 19.84
C LEU A 613 4.36 25.01 20.75
N GLU A 614 3.14 25.34 21.10
CA GLU A 614 2.29 24.53 21.97
C GLU A 614 0.86 24.40 21.39
N PHE A 615 0.37 23.17 21.35
CA PHE A 615 -1.02 22.80 21.14
C PHE A 615 -1.61 22.33 22.45
N ASN A 616 -2.68 22.96 22.93
CA ASN A 616 -3.32 22.63 24.20
C ASN A 616 -4.78 22.23 23.98
N PHE A 617 -5.18 21.06 24.48
CA PHE A 617 -6.50 20.47 24.29
C PHE A 617 -7.43 20.70 25.48
N TRP A 618 -8.74 20.57 25.23
CA TRP A 618 -9.75 20.69 26.27
C TRP A 618 -9.64 19.56 27.29
N ASN A 619 -9.61 18.32 26.80
CA ASN A 619 -9.39 17.10 27.56
C ASN A 619 -8.19 16.30 27.07
N ASP A 620 -7.80 15.28 27.83
CA ASP A 620 -6.73 14.38 27.39
C ASP A 620 -7.21 13.70 26.11
N ILE A 621 -6.31 13.61 25.16
CA ILE A 621 -6.48 12.88 23.91
C ILE A 621 -5.43 11.79 23.88
N PHE A 622 -5.69 10.70 23.18
CA PHE A 622 -4.65 9.76 22.83
C PHE A 622 -4.28 9.91 21.36
N SER A 623 -3.01 9.67 21.05
CA SER A 623 -2.51 9.71 19.68
C SER A 623 -1.28 8.80 19.55
N SER A 624 -1.17 8.20 18.39
CA SER A 624 -0.07 7.31 17.99
C SER A 624 0.98 8.00 17.11
N GLN A 625 0.60 9.13 16.49
CA GLN A 625 1.41 9.86 15.53
C GLN A 625 1.08 11.35 15.44
N ILE A 626 2.11 12.15 15.19
CA ILE A 626 1.97 13.58 14.87
C ILE A 626 2.69 13.85 13.54
N ILE A 627 2.03 14.55 12.64
CA ILE A 627 2.54 14.89 11.32
C ILE A 627 2.80 16.39 11.26
N LEU A 628 4.03 16.76 10.90
CA LEU A 628 4.46 18.14 10.76
C LEU A 628 4.77 18.41 9.29
N PHE A 629 4.09 19.39 8.71
CA PHE A 629 4.32 19.79 7.34
C PHE A 629 5.22 21.02 7.33
N THR A 630 6.24 20.96 6.48
CA THR A 630 7.28 21.98 6.42
C THR A 630 7.53 22.40 4.99
N ASP A 631 7.73 23.71 4.78
CA ASP A 631 8.10 24.27 3.49
C ASP A 631 9.41 25.06 3.61
N PHE A 632 10.45 24.57 2.95
CA PHE A 632 11.77 25.19 3.00
C PHE A 632 12.40 25.29 1.62
N PRO A 633 13.05 26.42 1.31
CA PRO A 633 13.94 26.55 0.17
C PRO A 633 15.07 25.53 0.27
N ARG A 634 15.57 25.09 -0.89
CA ARG A 634 16.60 24.04 -1.02
C ARG A 634 17.88 24.26 -0.20
N GLU A 635 18.17 25.50 0.22
CA GLU A 635 19.42 25.88 0.89
C GLU A 635 19.27 26.32 2.36
N ASP A 636 18.06 26.53 2.89
CA ASP A 636 17.87 27.30 4.15
C ASP A 636 17.21 26.55 5.32
N GLY A 637 16.67 25.35 5.11
CA GLY A 637 15.83 24.64 6.10
C GLY A 637 16.43 23.36 6.66
N HIS A 638 17.48 23.45 7.47
CA HIS A 638 18.10 22.30 8.13
C HIS A 638 17.99 22.41 9.66
N GLY A 639 16.78 22.23 10.19
CA GLY A 639 16.52 22.24 11.62
C GLY A 639 16.22 20.86 12.20
N THR A 640 16.94 20.45 13.25
CA THR A 640 16.52 19.31 14.09
C THR A 640 15.53 19.79 15.12
N PHE A 641 14.47 19.05 15.39
CA PHE A 641 13.44 19.43 16.36
C PHE A 641 13.07 18.26 17.27
N SER A 642 12.35 18.59 18.33
CA SER A 642 11.77 17.63 19.28
C SER A 642 10.29 17.90 19.44
N VAL A 643 9.54 16.81 19.61
CA VAL A 643 8.12 16.81 19.92
C VAL A 643 7.98 16.22 21.32
N LEU A 644 7.40 17.00 22.23
CA LEU A 644 7.21 16.64 23.63
C LEU A 644 5.71 16.54 23.91
N LEU A 645 5.26 15.37 24.36
CA LEU A 645 3.89 15.14 24.82
C LEU A 645 3.84 15.44 26.33
N MET A 646 2.90 16.28 26.74
CA MET A 646 2.77 16.72 28.13
C MET A 646 1.43 16.28 28.71
N GLY A 647 1.45 15.76 29.94
CA GLY A 647 0.27 15.41 30.70
C GLY A 647 -0.48 16.63 31.22
N ALA A 648 -1.65 16.41 31.83
CA ALA A 648 -2.48 17.47 32.40
C ALA A 648 -1.80 18.27 33.53
N ARG A 649 -0.74 17.73 34.14
CA ARG A 649 0.04 18.40 35.19
C ARG A 649 1.34 19.02 34.66
N GLU A 650 1.45 19.19 33.34
CA GLU A 650 2.66 19.64 32.65
C GLU A 650 3.88 18.74 32.89
N ASP A 651 3.65 17.47 33.20
CA ASP A 651 4.66 16.43 33.27
C ASP A 651 4.97 15.87 31.86
N LEU A 652 6.22 15.52 31.61
CA LEU A 652 6.65 14.96 30.32
C LEU A 652 6.19 13.51 30.21
N VAL A 653 5.28 13.23 29.28
CA VAL A 653 4.77 11.88 28.98
C VAL A 653 5.72 11.17 28.00
N PHE A 654 6.11 11.86 26.93
CA PHE A 654 6.95 11.31 25.88
C PHE A 654 7.76 12.40 25.19
N ASN A 655 8.93 12.04 24.66
CA ASN A 655 9.79 12.93 23.90
C ASN A 655 10.43 12.17 22.74
N ILE A 656 10.27 12.70 21.54
CA ILE A 656 10.99 12.23 20.35
C ILE A 656 11.77 13.39 19.74
N SER A 657 13.02 13.11 19.40
CA SER A 657 13.88 14.03 18.65
C SER A 657 14.11 13.47 17.26
N THR A 658 13.95 14.32 16.23
CA THR A 658 14.11 13.91 14.83
C THR A 658 15.47 14.37 14.31
N SER A 659 16.14 13.53 13.54
CA SER A 659 17.53 13.75 13.08
C SER A 659 17.68 14.00 11.58
N ARG A 660 16.59 14.05 10.79
CA ARG A 660 16.69 14.01 9.32
C ARG A 660 16.46 15.34 8.61
N LYS A 661 17.39 15.61 7.68
CA LYS A 661 17.36 16.63 6.62
C LYS A 661 16.29 16.32 5.56
N ASP A 662 15.77 17.38 4.97
CA ASP A 662 15.13 17.43 3.64
C ASP A 662 13.79 16.71 3.41
N VAL A 663 12.94 16.52 4.43
CA VAL A 663 11.59 15.94 4.25
C VAL A 663 10.48 16.99 4.42
N PHE A 664 9.63 17.16 3.41
CA PHE A 664 8.47 18.07 3.42
C PHE A 664 7.45 17.68 4.50
N VAL A 665 7.24 16.37 4.69
CA VAL A 665 6.37 15.81 5.73
C VAL A 665 7.22 15.08 6.75
N GLN A 666 7.27 15.59 7.97
CA GLN A 666 7.95 14.95 9.08
C GLN A 666 6.93 14.20 9.94
N LYS A 667 7.03 12.87 10.01
CA LYS A 667 6.17 12.04 10.87
C LYS A 667 6.88 11.72 12.18
N ALA A 668 6.26 12.04 13.31
CA ALA A 668 6.67 11.61 14.63
C ALA A 668 5.76 10.45 15.06
N ILE A 669 6.24 9.22 14.89
CA ILE A 669 5.53 7.98 15.24
C ILE A 669 6.05 7.49 16.59
N PHE A 670 5.15 7.19 17.53
CA PHE A 670 5.52 6.93 18.92
C PHE A 670 5.65 5.43 19.27
N GLY A 671 5.32 4.52 18.35
CA GLY A 671 5.36 3.07 18.57
C GLY A 671 4.32 2.53 19.56
N ALA A 672 3.58 3.41 20.24
CA ALA A 672 2.41 3.14 21.07
C ALA A 672 1.48 4.37 21.03
N ALA A 673 0.20 4.18 21.39
CA ALA A 673 -0.69 5.30 21.65
C ALA A 673 -0.40 5.91 23.03
N TYR A 674 -0.20 7.23 23.09
CA TYR A 674 0.04 7.96 24.33
C TYR A 674 -1.10 8.93 24.62
N SER A 675 -1.49 9.01 25.90
CA SER A 675 -2.47 9.97 26.40
C SER A 675 -1.79 11.25 26.88
N PHE A 676 -2.26 12.42 26.44
CA PHE A 676 -1.65 13.71 26.78
C PHE A 676 -2.64 14.89 26.67
N ARG A 677 -2.30 16.01 27.32
CA ARG A 677 -3.08 17.26 27.33
C ARG A 677 -2.51 18.34 26.41
N SER A 678 -1.21 18.32 26.16
CA SER A 678 -0.58 19.27 25.24
C SER A 678 0.60 18.67 24.49
N VAL A 679 0.87 19.26 23.31
CA VAL A 679 2.02 18.94 22.47
C VAL A 679 2.90 20.18 22.38
N ASN A 680 4.18 20.01 22.70
CA ASN A 680 5.20 21.06 22.60
C ASN A 680 6.21 20.72 21.50
N ILE A 681 6.41 21.62 20.55
CA ILE A 681 7.39 21.48 19.48
C ILE A 681 8.52 22.48 19.70
N ARG A 682 9.76 22.00 19.70
CA ARG A 682 10.97 22.81 19.93
C ARG A 682 12.06 22.49 18.91
N VAL A 683 12.70 23.53 18.39
CA VAL A 683 13.89 23.39 17.53
C VAL A 683 15.13 23.21 18.41
N LEU A 684 15.91 22.17 18.14
CA LEU A 684 17.16 21.86 18.85
C LEU A 684 18.36 22.56 18.18
N SER A 685 18.34 22.66 16.86
CA SER A 685 19.39 23.30 16.04
C SER A 685 18.78 23.74 14.72
N GLY A 686 19.32 24.79 14.09
CA GLY A 686 18.87 25.32 12.80
C GLY A 686 17.53 26.05 12.85
N THR A 687 16.81 26.01 11.73
CA THR A 687 15.49 26.63 11.53
C THR A 687 14.49 25.60 11.02
N LEU A 688 13.26 25.66 11.55
CA LEU A 688 12.13 24.83 11.15
C LEU A 688 11.03 25.74 10.59
N HIS A 689 10.70 25.57 9.32
CA HIS A 689 9.60 26.28 8.67
C HIS A 689 8.35 25.41 8.76
N LEU A 690 7.58 25.58 9.81
CA LEU A 690 6.42 24.73 10.10
C LEU A 690 5.16 25.37 9.52
N CYS A 691 4.48 24.67 8.62
CA CYS A 691 3.33 25.17 7.89
C CYS A 691 2.01 24.64 8.43
N GLU A 692 1.99 23.39 8.89
CA GLU A 692 0.79 22.78 9.47
C GLU A 692 1.20 21.63 10.41
N VAL A 693 0.35 21.37 11.39
CA VAL A 693 0.48 20.26 12.33
C VAL A 693 -0.81 19.47 12.34
N GLU A 694 -0.73 18.20 11.96
CA GLU A 694 -1.83 17.24 12.12
C GLU A 694 -1.52 16.29 13.28
N ILE A 695 -2.51 16.04 14.13
CA ILE A 695 -2.39 15.14 15.28
C ILE A 695 -3.50 14.11 15.12
N TYR A 696 -3.19 12.94 14.58
CA TYR A 696 -4.17 11.86 14.43
C TYR A 696 -4.34 11.15 15.75
N GLY A 697 -5.56 11.15 16.27
CA GLY A 697 -5.92 10.63 17.58
C GLY A 697 -7.42 10.67 17.84
N ASP A 698 -7.83 10.37 19.06
CA ASP A 698 -9.22 10.50 19.54
C ASP A 698 -9.24 10.92 21.02
N CYS A 699 -10.42 11.11 21.59
CA CYS A 699 -10.61 11.46 22.99
C CYS A 699 -10.14 10.33 23.91
N GLU A 700 -9.43 10.68 24.97
CA GLU A 700 -9.20 9.75 26.06
C GLU A 700 -10.52 9.48 26.79
N LYS A 701 -10.82 8.21 27.11
CA LYS A 701 -11.98 7.87 27.94
C LYS A 701 -11.91 8.61 29.28
N PRO A 702 -13.03 9.15 29.79
CA PRO A 702 -14.41 8.87 29.38
C PRO A 702 -14.97 9.90 28.37
N TYR A 703 -14.14 10.69 27.71
CA TYR A 703 -14.60 11.82 26.90
C TYR A 703 -14.98 11.42 25.48
N TYR A 704 -15.90 12.15 24.86
CA TYR A 704 -16.29 11.99 23.46
C TYR A 704 -16.68 13.32 22.80
N GLY A 705 -16.96 13.25 21.50
CA GLY A 705 -17.43 14.37 20.67
C GLY A 705 -16.30 15.12 19.95
N PRO A 706 -16.65 16.16 19.17
CA PRO A 706 -15.71 16.83 18.27
C PRO A 706 -14.49 17.40 18.99
N ILE A 707 -14.67 17.90 20.22
CA ILE A 707 -13.62 18.57 21.01
C ILE A 707 -13.40 17.90 22.38
N CYS A 708 -13.86 16.66 22.54
CA CYS A 708 -13.70 15.87 23.78
C CYS A 708 -14.24 16.52 25.06
N LEU A 709 -15.36 17.24 24.99
CA LEU A 709 -15.96 17.88 26.16
C LEU A 709 -17.06 17.05 26.83
N HIS A 710 -17.67 16.13 26.10
CA HIS A 710 -18.78 15.33 26.62
C HIS A 710 -18.25 14.07 27.29
N ILE A 711 -18.95 13.56 28.29
CA ILE A 711 -18.57 12.36 29.05
C ILE A 711 -19.55 11.25 28.71
N CYS A 712 -19.03 10.06 28.40
CA CYS A 712 -19.85 8.86 28.16
C CYS A 712 -20.84 8.64 29.30
N TYR A 713 -22.00 8.03 28.99
CA TYR A 713 -22.98 7.75 30.03
C TYR A 713 -22.39 6.81 31.09
N LEU A 714 -22.71 7.02 32.37
CA LEU A 714 -22.07 6.28 33.48
C LEU A 714 -22.33 4.76 33.44
N THR A 715 -23.39 4.33 32.76
CA THR A 715 -23.73 2.91 32.54
C THR A 715 -23.13 2.32 31.27
N CYS A 716 -22.37 3.10 30.48
CA CYS A 716 -21.46 2.54 29.49
C CYS A 716 -20.38 1.74 30.23
N ARG A 717 -20.25 0.46 29.90
CA ARG A 717 -19.21 -0.40 30.48
C ARG A 717 -17.83 0.17 30.14
N ASN A 718 -16.98 0.28 31.16
CA ASN A 718 -15.63 0.87 31.07
C ASN A 718 -15.57 2.34 30.57
N GLN A 719 -16.71 3.05 30.54
CA GLN A 719 -16.80 4.44 30.07
C GLN A 719 -16.28 4.65 28.64
N VAL A 720 -16.52 3.67 27.76
CA VAL A 720 -16.15 3.75 26.34
C VAL A 720 -17.40 3.95 25.51
N CYS A 721 -17.41 5.00 24.70
CA CYS A 721 -18.51 5.34 23.82
C CYS A 721 -17.99 5.87 22.47
N THR A 722 -18.88 5.92 21.49
CA THR A 722 -18.60 6.39 20.13
C THR A 722 -18.42 7.91 20.08
N TYR A 723 -18.09 8.42 18.89
CA TYR A 723 -18.04 9.86 18.60
C TYR A 723 -19.30 10.64 19.01
N GLU A 724 -20.49 10.02 18.94
CA GLU A 724 -21.78 10.62 19.36
C GLU A 724 -22.17 10.28 20.81
N GLY A 725 -21.34 9.54 21.54
CA GLY A 725 -21.57 9.22 22.95
C GLY A 725 -22.33 7.93 23.22
N GLU A 726 -22.71 7.20 22.17
CA GLU A 726 -23.41 5.92 22.28
C GLU A 726 -22.46 4.83 22.78
N CYS A 727 -22.90 4.01 23.72
CA CYS A 727 -22.08 3.00 24.39
C CYS A 727 -21.81 1.80 23.47
N PHE A 728 -20.58 1.27 23.50
CA PHE A 728 -20.28 -0.01 22.84
C PHE A 728 -20.91 -1.19 23.59
N ASN A 729 -20.92 -1.15 24.92
CA ASN A 729 -21.47 -2.18 25.78
C ASN A 729 -22.10 -1.57 27.03
N CYS A 730 -23.18 -2.18 27.50
CA CYS A 730 -23.85 -1.80 28.74
C CYS A 730 -23.36 -2.61 29.93
N VAL A 731 -23.40 -2.00 31.11
CA VAL A 731 -23.34 -2.77 32.37
C VAL A 731 -24.54 -3.73 32.46
N PRO A 732 -24.41 -4.90 33.13
CA PRO A 732 -25.51 -5.87 33.24
C PRO A 732 -26.83 -5.25 33.72
N GLY A 733 -27.94 -5.62 33.06
CA GLY A 733 -29.28 -5.11 33.37
C GLY A 733 -29.60 -3.71 32.80
N ARG A 734 -28.74 -3.19 31.93
CA ARG A 734 -28.96 -1.96 31.16
C ARG A 734 -29.00 -2.25 29.66
N SER A 735 -29.84 -1.51 28.95
CA SER A 735 -30.03 -1.62 27.51
C SER A 735 -30.26 -0.22 26.88
N GLY A 736 -30.29 -0.16 25.55
CA GLY A 736 -30.40 1.09 24.78
C GLY A 736 -29.04 1.64 24.32
N PRO A 737 -29.05 2.57 23.35
CA PRO A 737 -27.83 3.10 22.71
C PRO A 737 -26.89 3.83 23.69
N TYR A 738 -27.41 4.40 24.77
CA TYR A 738 -26.63 5.06 25.83
C TYR A 738 -26.68 4.27 27.15
N CYS A 739 -27.14 3.01 27.13
CA CYS A 739 -27.36 2.18 28.31
C CYS A 739 -28.28 2.83 29.36
N GLU A 740 -29.23 3.64 28.88
CA GLU A 740 -30.15 4.43 29.67
C GLU A 740 -31.34 3.60 30.19
N THR A 741 -31.72 2.57 29.45
CA THR A 741 -32.89 1.73 29.76
C THR A 741 -32.52 0.68 30.80
N ARG A 742 -33.47 0.37 31.70
CA ARG A 742 -33.29 -0.64 32.74
C ARG A 742 -34.11 -1.88 32.39
N ASP A 743 -33.47 -3.04 32.38
CA ASP A 743 -34.15 -4.29 32.09
C ASP A 743 -34.81 -4.83 33.37
N TYR A 744 -36.14 -4.78 33.43
CA TYR A 744 -36.91 -5.15 34.62
C TYR A 744 -36.90 -6.65 34.98
N ASN A 745 -36.32 -7.50 34.13
CA ASN A 745 -36.20 -8.96 34.35
C ASN A 745 -34.88 -9.41 35.01
N TYR A 746 -33.97 -8.48 35.33
CA TYR A 746 -32.69 -8.82 35.96
C TYR A 746 -32.79 -8.70 37.48
N SER A 747 -32.96 -9.83 38.18
CA SER A 747 -32.96 -9.89 39.64
C SER A 747 -31.55 -10.16 40.18
N GLU A 748 -30.70 -9.14 40.20
CA GLU A 748 -29.45 -9.19 40.96
C GLU A 748 -29.11 -7.82 41.54
N TYR A 749 -28.65 -7.82 42.78
CA TYR A 749 -28.37 -6.64 43.57
C TYR A 749 -27.27 -5.78 42.91
N VAL A 750 -27.67 -4.71 42.23
CA VAL A 750 -26.74 -3.62 41.86
C VAL A 750 -26.46 -2.80 43.12
N SER A 751 -25.35 -3.08 43.79
CA SER A 751 -24.73 -2.11 44.70
C SER A 751 -24.17 -0.97 43.85
N ILE A 752 -24.94 0.12 43.78
CA ILE A 752 -24.56 1.36 43.12
C ILE A 752 -23.34 1.94 43.85
N ALA A 753 -22.18 1.94 43.19
CA ALA A 753 -21.09 2.86 43.51
C ALA A 753 -21.50 4.26 43.00
N ALA A 754 -22.34 4.93 43.78
CA ALA A 754 -22.54 6.37 43.70
C ALA A 754 -21.91 6.95 44.98
N ALA A 755 -20.65 7.37 44.87
CA ALA A 755 -20.17 8.45 45.71
C ALA A 755 -20.35 9.75 44.91
N PRO A 756 -21.14 10.72 45.40
CA PRO A 756 -21.17 12.04 44.79
C PRO A 756 -19.89 12.77 45.21
N THR A 757 -18.99 13.05 44.28
CA THR A 757 -17.99 14.10 44.50
C THR A 757 -18.66 15.44 44.21
N THR A 758 -19.31 15.97 45.25
CA THR A 758 -19.63 17.38 45.38
C THR A 758 -18.33 18.18 45.32
N VAL A 759 -18.33 19.20 44.46
CA VAL A 759 -17.35 20.28 44.42
C VAL A 759 -17.22 20.88 45.83
N LEU A 760 -16.02 20.78 46.42
CA LEU A 760 -15.59 21.65 47.50
C LEU A 760 -14.27 22.30 47.10
N TYR A 761 -14.36 23.58 46.76
CA TYR A 761 -13.27 24.53 46.96
C TYR A 761 -12.75 24.38 48.40
N MET A 762 -11.43 24.27 48.59
CA MET A 762 -10.67 25.06 49.57
C MET A 762 -9.18 24.69 49.57
N SER A 763 -8.37 25.72 49.27
CA SER A 763 -7.01 26.04 49.73
C SER A 763 -6.10 24.95 50.32
N SER A 764 -4.91 24.91 49.73
CA SER A 764 -3.63 24.44 50.28
C SER A 764 -3.38 24.82 51.75
N GLN A 765 -2.93 23.87 52.57
CA GLN A 765 -1.80 24.02 53.49
C GLN A 765 -1.16 22.65 53.79
N ASP A 766 0.15 22.71 54.00
CA ASP A 766 1.13 21.65 54.26
C ASP A 766 0.85 20.81 55.52
N GLU A 767 1.34 19.56 55.58
CA GLU A 767 2.34 19.07 56.56
C GLU A 767 2.47 17.52 56.65
N GLU A 768 3.73 17.09 56.61
CA GLU A 768 4.47 15.98 57.25
C GLU A 768 3.84 14.60 57.56
N TYR A 769 4.54 13.56 57.08
CA TYR A 769 4.41 12.14 57.46
C TYR A 769 5.17 11.83 58.77
N SER A 770 4.54 11.09 59.69
CA SER A 770 5.17 10.59 60.93
C SER A 770 5.44 9.08 60.93
N PHE A 771 6.34 8.70 61.84
CA PHE A 771 7.25 7.54 61.86
C PHE A 771 6.67 6.22 62.43
N GLU A 772 5.34 6.07 62.58
CA GLU A 772 4.75 4.92 63.33
C GLU A 772 4.27 3.71 62.49
N THR A 773 4.23 3.79 61.16
CA THR A 773 3.63 2.74 60.31
C THR A 773 4.56 1.57 59.95
N ILE A 774 5.86 1.66 60.25
CA ILE A 774 6.86 0.65 59.83
C ILE A 774 6.94 -0.56 60.79
N HIS A 775 6.64 -0.39 62.07
CA HIS A 775 6.78 -1.48 63.06
C HIS A 775 5.64 -2.51 63.04
N LEU A 776 4.45 -2.17 62.52
CA LEU A 776 3.31 -3.08 62.46
C LEU A 776 3.44 -4.12 61.33
N GLY A 777 4.13 -3.77 60.23
CA GLY A 777 4.36 -4.66 59.09
C GLY A 777 5.36 -5.78 59.37
N MET A 778 6.43 -5.49 60.10
CA MET A 778 7.46 -6.49 60.42
C MET A 778 6.95 -7.57 61.40
N LEU A 779 6.04 -7.20 62.31
CA LEU A 779 5.44 -8.13 63.28
C LEU A 779 4.48 -9.13 62.63
N LEU A 780 3.77 -8.75 61.55
CA LEU A 780 2.87 -9.65 60.82
C LEU A 780 3.63 -10.69 59.99
N GLN A 781 4.79 -10.33 59.42
CA GLN A 781 5.60 -11.24 58.62
C GLN A 781 6.27 -12.33 59.48
N MET A 782 6.70 -11.99 60.71
CA MET A 782 7.27 -12.95 61.66
C MET A 782 6.27 -14.02 62.11
N VAL A 783 4.99 -13.65 62.31
CA VAL A 783 3.93 -14.58 62.74
C VAL A 783 3.57 -15.57 61.61
N LEU A 784 3.55 -15.12 60.36
CA LEU A 784 3.27 -15.96 59.19
C LEU A 784 4.36 -17.01 58.95
N LEU A 785 5.64 -16.65 59.16
CA LEU A 785 6.76 -17.58 59.00
C LEU A 785 6.72 -18.71 60.03
N ILE A 786 6.35 -18.41 61.29
CA ILE A 786 6.26 -19.40 62.37
C ILE A 786 5.12 -20.40 62.11
N CYS A 787 3.99 -19.94 61.55
CA CYS A 787 2.88 -20.83 61.17
C CYS A 787 3.26 -21.82 60.06
N ILE A 788 4.03 -21.38 59.06
CA ILE A 788 4.48 -22.24 57.96
C ILE A 788 5.44 -23.33 58.45
N ILE A 789 6.36 -22.99 59.37
CA ILE A 789 7.32 -23.94 59.96
C ILE A 789 6.60 -25.02 60.79
N PHE A 790 5.54 -24.66 61.52
CA PHE A 790 4.75 -25.60 62.31
C PHE A 790 3.92 -26.58 61.45
N ILE A 791 3.39 -26.13 60.30
CA ILE A 791 2.67 -26.97 59.34
C ILE A 791 3.62 -27.97 58.67
N ALA A 792 4.80 -27.51 58.25
CA ALA A 792 5.82 -28.36 57.63
C ALA A 792 6.32 -29.48 58.57
N ASN A 793 6.53 -29.17 59.86
CA ASN A 793 6.95 -30.18 60.85
C ASN A 793 5.87 -31.22 61.17
N LYS A 794 4.58 -30.86 61.10
CA LYS A 794 3.47 -31.81 61.32
C LYS A 794 3.28 -32.78 60.15
N CYS A 795 3.54 -32.35 58.92
CA CYS A 795 3.50 -33.23 57.74
C CYS A 795 4.73 -34.16 57.65
N TYR A 796 5.89 -33.71 58.15
CA TYR A 796 7.12 -34.52 58.11
C TYR A 796 7.10 -35.72 59.08
N SER A 797 6.38 -35.64 60.20
CA SER A 797 6.30 -36.74 61.17
C SER A 797 5.36 -37.88 60.76
N VAL A 798 4.56 -37.73 59.71
CA VAL A 798 3.63 -38.76 59.19
C VAL A 798 4.32 -39.69 58.18
N HIS A 799 5.43 -39.26 57.57
CA HIS A 799 6.11 -40.00 56.50
C HIS A 799 7.23 -40.97 56.96
N SER A 800 7.48 -41.14 58.27
CA SER A 800 8.60 -41.97 58.75
C SER A 800 8.27 -43.45 59.01
N ASN A 801 7.09 -43.95 58.65
CA ASN A 801 6.64 -45.32 58.96
C ASN A 801 6.10 -46.12 57.75
N GLN A 802 6.79 -46.05 56.61
CA GLN A 802 6.59 -47.05 55.54
C GLN A 802 7.95 -47.61 55.10
N GLU A 803 8.14 -48.90 55.37
CA GLU A 803 9.24 -49.71 54.86
C GLU A 803 9.19 -49.73 53.32
N VAL A 804 10.30 -49.35 52.70
CA VAL A 804 10.52 -49.52 51.26
C VAL A 804 11.04 -50.95 51.04
N SER A 805 10.26 -51.80 50.37
CA SER A 805 10.80 -52.98 49.71
C SER A 805 11.46 -52.55 48.39
N MET A 806 12.74 -52.89 48.23
CA MET A 806 13.50 -52.74 46.99
C MET A 806 12.94 -53.67 45.91
N GLU A 807 12.32 -53.10 44.88
CA GLU A 807 12.36 -53.54 43.48
C GLU A 807 11.66 -52.45 42.65
N ASP A 808 12.16 -52.20 41.43
CA ASP A 808 11.69 -51.19 40.46
C ASP A 808 12.24 -49.75 40.60
N ILE A 809 13.56 -49.64 40.50
CA ILE A 809 14.21 -48.53 39.78
C ILE A 809 14.82 -49.11 38.50
N SER A 810 14.09 -49.05 37.39
CA SER A 810 14.67 -49.04 36.04
C SER A 810 13.71 -48.42 35.04
N ASN A 811 14.16 -47.32 34.41
CA ASN A 811 13.57 -46.58 33.27
C ASN A 811 12.30 -45.79 33.65
N GLU A 812 12.18 -44.48 33.47
CA GLU A 812 12.70 -43.52 32.48
C GLU A 812 12.91 -42.14 33.12
#